data_AF-A0A956MML2-F1
#
_entry.id   AF-A0A956MML2-F1
#
_cell.length_a   1.000
_cell.length_b   1.000
_cell.length_c   1.000
_cell.angle_alpha   90.00
_cell.angle_beta   90.00
_cell.angle_gamma   90.00
#
_symmetry.space_group_name_H-M   'P 1'
#
loop_
_entity.id
_entity.type
_entity.pdbx_description
1 polymer ?
#
loop_
_entity_poly.entity_id
_entity_poly.type
_entity_poly.pdbx_seq_one_letter_code
_entity_poly.pdbx_strand_id
1 'polypeptide(L)'
;MTRDTMLAKLEQALRNWRRRVRLGHVLVALSAAAILSAFLHFAFALALWRITLAGLAIAIGSAAILLRHDRRAQATLQDLWKHLNRILPDVQESSQLLSQPSDALSSIQRLQQQRLLASLENCPVSELFPNPHFGGKIILFASMTLLSLLSIAFVPPHAGHSEASPNATFEAVTTYDADSIHHAIAVDSVILDIVPPAYTQLPQSSHRNLGINTVEGARVTWRIHSNQELSAVKMIFSDGDTLTLSELDARTFRAQKVLQESGFYHLWLMSAHNTEWHSPYFPIEVRKDLAPQVTILAPPARTELQHDQPWHVPVRVAARDDYRVTDAFLLATVSSGAGEGVKFREDTLRFDQRTATATGLELSRSIDLQQLKMAPGDELYFHVELLDNKTPIPNRARSGTRFVSIVDTAQTRYASSEGIAVNLVPDYFRSQRQIIIDTIKLIEERDALPEREFKSRSNALGFDQKALRLRYGQFLGEESESNIGIANEVEATEDDHDHAGNENQAIGGVFDIFDENGQLVGSDIQSDPLLADLVHFHDSAEATTLFAASIRTQLKAALAAMWDAELHLRLFRPKEALPYEYQALRLLKNFQQKSRVYVKRIGFEPPPLEPDKKRLTGELDKIRSRLVTRSELAPDSLQAVRDAIVFLQNLQQGKSRLANYAAVQVLEIAGQRLARRATERPQLYLEALQHLRTLTEQLRQDKTCEPCLAPLKSALWRLLPEANAAPSRQSSSPTRLGQNYFDRLRGGQ
;
A
#
# COMPACT_ATOMS: atom_id res chain seq x y z
N MET A 1 -41.07 3.99 6.59
CA MET A 1 -41.18 5.36 6.02
C MET A 1 -41.40 5.36 4.50
N THR A 2 -42.08 6.36 3.89
CA THR A 2 -42.21 6.45 2.41
C THR A 2 -40.98 7.09 1.76
N ARG A 3 -40.70 6.79 0.49
CA ARG A 3 -39.58 7.39 -0.27
C ARG A 3 -39.60 8.92 -0.21
N ASP A 4 -40.77 9.51 -0.45
CA ASP A 4 -40.95 10.96 -0.57
C ASP A 4 -40.69 11.68 0.76
N THR A 5 -41.10 11.06 1.86
CA THR A 5 -40.84 11.60 3.21
C THR A 5 -39.36 11.51 3.57
N MET A 6 -38.65 10.44 3.19
CA MET A 6 -37.21 10.35 3.39
C MET A 6 -36.43 11.34 2.52
N LEU A 7 -36.81 11.48 1.25
CA LEU A 7 -36.20 12.44 0.33
C LEU A 7 -36.34 13.87 0.85
N ALA A 8 -37.53 14.26 1.31
CA ALA A 8 -37.78 15.58 1.89
C ALA A 8 -36.93 15.85 3.14
N LYS A 9 -36.77 14.84 4.01
CA LYS A 9 -35.90 14.92 5.21
C LYS A 9 -34.43 15.12 4.82
N LEU A 10 -33.93 14.36 3.83
CA LEU A 10 -32.56 14.47 3.34
C LEU A 10 -32.28 15.81 2.65
N GLU A 11 -33.24 16.33 1.87
CA GLU A 11 -33.14 17.66 1.27
C GLU A 11 -33.08 18.77 2.33
N GLN A 12 -33.93 18.68 3.36
CA GLN A 12 -33.94 19.63 4.46
C GLN A 12 -32.63 19.57 5.25
N ALA A 13 -32.11 18.37 5.52
CA ALA A 13 -30.82 18.18 6.17
C ALA A 13 -29.66 18.74 5.34
N LEU A 14 -29.65 18.50 4.03
CA LEU A 14 -28.65 19.06 3.11
C LEU A 14 -28.72 20.60 3.05
N ARG A 15 -29.93 21.19 3.09
CA ARG A 15 -30.10 22.66 3.19
C ARG A 15 -29.51 23.18 4.51
N ASN A 16 -29.82 22.54 5.63
CA ASN A 16 -29.33 22.93 6.95
C ASN A 16 -27.81 22.80 7.06
N TRP A 17 -27.25 21.72 6.53
CA TRP A 17 -25.82 21.48 6.49
C TRP A 17 -25.09 22.53 5.65
N ARG A 18 -25.57 22.81 4.43
CA ARG A 18 -25.04 23.90 3.59
C ARG A 18 -25.10 25.23 4.33
N ARG A 19 -26.21 25.54 5.02
CA ARG A 19 -26.33 26.77 5.81
C ARG A 19 -25.25 26.86 6.90
N ARG A 20 -24.96 25.77 7.62
CA ARG A 20 -23.88 25.72 8.63
C ARG A 20 -22.50 25.90 8.01
N VAL A 21 -22.23 25.27 6.87
CA VAL A 21 -20.97 25.46 6.13
C VAL A 21 -20.81 26.91 5.69
N ARG A 22 -21.85 27.53 5.13
CA ARG A 22 -21.83 28.94 4.69
C ARG A 22 -21.64 29.90 5.86
N LEU A 23 -22.42 29.74 6.93
CA LEU A 23 -22.27 30.54 8.16
C LEU A 23 -20.87 30.39 8.76
N GLY A 24 -20.29 29.19 8.73
CA GLY A 24 -18.94 28.96 9.19
C GLY A 24 -17.88 29.77 8.41
N HIS A 25 -18.01 29.89 7.09
CA HIS A 25 -17.10 30.72 6.28
C HIS A 25 -17.28 32.21 6.57
N VAL A 26 -18.52 32.66 6.79
CA VAL A 26 -18.81 34.04 7.20
C VAL A 26 -18.16 34.34 8.55
N LEU A 27 -18.25 33.44 9.54
CA LEU A 27 -17.61 33.61 10.84
C LEU A 27 -16.08 33.70 10.75
N VAL A 28 -15.45 32.87 9.92
CA VAL A 28 -14.00 32.93 9.69
C VAL A 28 -13.61 34.25 9.01
N ALA A 29 -14.34 34.67 7.98
CA ALA A 29 -14.09 35.94 7.30
C ALA A 29 -14.23 37.15 8.25
N LEU A 30 -15.27 37.15 9.10
CA LEU A 30 -15.46 38.17 10.12
C LEU A 30 -14.35 38.17 11.18
N SER A 31 -13.84 36.99 11.58
CA SER A 31 -12.71 36.89 12.52
C SER A 31 -11.41 37.48 11.94
N ALA A 32 -11.12 37.19 10.68
CA ALA A 32 -9.94 37.74 9.99
C ALA A 32 -10.06 39.26 9.82
N ALA A 33 -11.25 39.75 9.49
CA ALA A 33 -11.52 41.19 9.38
C ALA A 33 -11.40 41.91 10.71
N ALA A 34 -11.81 41.30 11.83
CA ALA A 34 -11.65 41.86 13.17
C ALA A 34 -10.16 42.04 13.52
N ILE A 35 -9.33 41.03 13.27
CA ILE A 35 -7.88 41.08 13.52
C ILE A 35 -7.21 42.14 12.65
N LEU A 36 -7.52 42.16 11.35
CA LEU A 36 -6.96 43.15 10.42
C LEU A 36 -7.37 44.57 10.81
N SER A 37 -8.60 44.75 11.27
CA SER A 37 -9.09 46.04 11.75
C SER A 37 -8.37 46.49 13.02
N ALA A 38 -8.15 45.59 13.98
CA ALA A 38 -7.38 45.87 15.19
C ALA A 38 -5.92 46.23 14.88
N PHE A 39 -5.29 45.48 13.97
CA PHE A 39 -3.92 45.76 13.52
C PHE A 39 -3.79 47.12 12.83
N LEU A 40 -4.71 47.45 11.91
CA LEU A 40 -4.70 48.74 11.22
C LEU A 40 -4.96 49.92 12.17
N HIS A 41 -5.80 49.71 13.19
CA HIS A 41 -6.00 50.73 14.24
C HIS A 41 -4.72 50.93 15.06
N PHE A 42 -4.06 49.85 15.47
CA PHE A 42 -2.81 49.89 16.23
C PHE A 42 -1.65 50.53 15.44
N ALA A 43 -1.48 50.17 14.17
CA ALA A 43 -0.33 50.59 13.37
C ALA A 43 -0.45 52.03 12.82
N PHE A 44 -1.67 52.53 12.57
CA PHE A 44 -1.87 53.78 11.83
C PHE A 44 -2.78 54.80 12.54
N ALA A 45 -3.27 54.50 13.75
CA ALA A 45 -4.15 55.37 14.54
C ALA A 45 -5.38 55.91 13.76
N LEU A 46 -5.85 55.15 12.78
CA LEU A 46 -6.98 55.54 11.93
C LEU A 46 -8.29 55.55 12.73
N ALA A 47 -9.24 56.41 12.32
CA ALA A 47 -10.56 56.48 12.95
C ALA A 47 -11.32 55.16 12.81
N LEU A 48 -11.85 54.64 13.93
CA LEU A 48 -12.50 53.32 14.03
C LEU A 48 -13.58 53.09 12.97
N TRP A 49 -14.39 54.11 12.64
CA TRP A 49 -15.48 53.95 11.66
C TRP A 49 -15.01 53.71 10.21
N ARG A 50 -13.82 54.21 9.82
CA ARG A 50 -13.27 53.97 8.47
C ARG A 50 -12.69 52.57 8.36
N ILE A 51 -12.09 52.08 9.44
CA ILE A 51 -11.48 50.74 9.50
C ILE A 51 -12.57 49.67 9.56
N THR A 52 -13.63 49.86 10.34
CA THR A 52 -14.73 48.88 10.41
C THR A 52 -15.44 48.73 9.07
N LEU A 53 -15.61 49.82 8.32
CA LEU A 53 -16.25 49.80 7.00
C LEU A 53 -15.37 49.12 5.94
N ALA A 54 -14.05 49.37 5.96
CA ALA A 54 -13.09 48.68 5.12
C ALA A 54 -12.95 47.18 5.48
N GLY A 55 -12.89 46.87 6.77
CA GLY A 55 -12.86 45.50 7.30
C GLY A 55 -14.10 44.70 6.91
N LEU A 56 -15.29 45.31 6.96
CA LEU A 56 -16.53 44.68 6.52
C LEU A 56 -16.51 44.38 5.01
N ALA A 57 -16.02 45.30 4.18
CA ALA A 57 -15.89 45.06 2.74
C ALA A 57 -14.94 43.89 2.44
N ILE A 58 -13.81 43.79 3.16
CA ILE A 58 -12.85 42.68 3.06
C ILE A 58 -13.46 41.37 3.57
N ALA A 59 -14.25 41.41 4.66
CA ALA A 59 -14.97 40.24 5.17
C ALA A 59 -15.98 39.70 4.12
N ILE A 60 -16.73 40.60 3.47
CA ILE A 60 -17.69 40.22 2.44
C ILE A 60 -16.96 39.62 1.23
N GLY A 61 -15.87 40.24 0.77
CA GLY A 61 -15.07 39.74 -0.35
C GLY A 61 -14.43 38.37 -0.07
N SER A 62 -13.80 38.21 1.09
CA SER A 62 -13.19 36.93 1.50
C SER A 62 -14.23 35.82 1.73
N ALA A 63 -15.37 36.14 2.35
CA ALA A 63 -16.49 35.21 2.46
C ALA A 63 -17.00 34.77 1.08
N ALA A 64 -17.16 35.70 0.13
CA ALA A 64 -17.59 35.38 -1.23
C ALA A 64 -16.60 34.45 -1.97
N ILE A 65 -15.29 34.67 -1.81
CA ILE A 65 -14.25 33.82 -2.39
C ILE A 65 -14.29 32.41 -1.77
N LEU A 66 -14.35 32.32 -0.44
CA LEU A 66 -14.42 31.04 0.28
C LEU A 66 -15.67 30.24 -0.09
N LEU A 67 -16.83 30.91 -0.19
CA LEU A 67 -18.10 30.30 -0.60
C LEU A 67 -18.11 29.83 -2.07
N ARG A 68 -17.34 30.51 -2.94
CA ARG A 68 -17.23 30.14 -4.36
C ARG A 68 -16.28 28.96 -4.56
N HIS A 69 -15.20 28.88 -3.78
CA HIS A 69 -14.17 27.85 -3.92
C HIS A 69 -14.50 26.56 -3.16
N ASP A 70 -15.21 26.63 -2.03
CA ASP A 70 -15.61 25.42 -1.30
C ASP A 70 -16.83 24.75 -1.95
N ARG A 71 -16.56 23.65 -2.67
CA ARG A 71 -17.60 22.80 -3.29
C ARG A 71 -18.63 22.30 -2.27
N ARG A 72 -18.30 22.19 -0.99
CA ARG A 72 -19.22 21.77 0.08
C ARG A 72 -20.37 22.78 0.27
N ALA A 73 -20.11 24.07 0.09
CA ALA A 73 -21.15 25.12 0.19
C ALA A 73 -22.18 25.05 -0.96
N GLN A 74 -21.83 24.36 -2.04
CA GLN A 74 -22.61 24.18 -3.27
C GLN A 74 -23.06 22.73 -3.49
N ALA A 75 -22.91 21.85 -2.49
CA ALA A 75 -23.22 20.43 -2.62
C ALA A 75 -24.64 20.17 -3.15
N THR A 76 -24.73 19.26 -4.10
CA THR A 76 -25.97 18.84 -4.76
C THR A 76 -26.52 17.55 -4.14
N LEU A 77 -27.76 17.18 -4.49
CA LEU A 77 -28.30 15.86 -4.12
C LEU A 77 -27.49 14.71 -4.71
N GLN A 78 -26.90 14.90 -5.90
CA GLN A 78 -26.05 13.88 -6.52
C GLN A 78 -24.77 13.65 -5.71
N ASP A 79 -24.20 14.70 -5.12
CA ASP A 79 -23.06 14.58 -4.22
C ASP A 79 -23.44 13.87 -2.91
N LEU A 80 -24.67 14.10 -2.42
CA LEU A 80 -25.22 13.37 -1.28
C LEU A 80 -25.36 11.88 -1.58
N TRP A 81 -25.83 11.48 -2.76
CA TRP A 81 -25.93 10.05 -3.13
C TRP A 81 -24.58 9.36 -3.17
N LYS A 82 -23.58 10.00 -3.77
CA LYS A 82 -22.20 9.49 -3.78
C LYS A 82 -21.62 9.39 -2.37
N HIS A 83 -22.00 10.32 -1.48
CA HIS A 83 -21.56 10.31 -0.10
C HIS A 83 -22.18 9.16 0.70
N LEU A 84 -23.50 8.96 0.57
CA LEU A 84 -24.22 7.88 1.25
C LEU A 84 -23.73 6.51 0.80
N ASN A 85 -23.49 6.34 -0.51
CA ASN A 85 -22.85 5.16 -1.08
C ASN A 85 -21.52 4.80 -0.40
N ARG A 86 -20.71 5.82 -0.04
CA ARG A 86 -19.40 5.63 0.59
C ARG A 86 -19.47 5.37 2.10
N ILE A 87 -20.47 5.90 2.79
CA ILE A 87 -20.58 5.82 4.26
C ILE A 87 -21.37 4.60 4.71
N LEU A 88 -22.38 4.18 3.95
CA LEU A 88 -23.26 3.09 4.31
C LEU A 88 -22.99 1.88 3.41
N PRO A 89 -22.24 0.86 3.85
CA PRO A 89 -22.01 -0.35 3.07
C PRO A 89 -23.32 -1.06 2.68
N ASP A 90 -24.32 -0.99 3.56
CA ASP A 90 -25.63 -1.62 3.40
C ASP A 90 -26.43 -1.06 2.21
N VAL A 91 -26.11 0.15 1.73
CA VAL A 91 -26.78 0.72 0.56
C VAL A 91 -26.20 0.20 -0.76
N GLN A 92 -25.12 -0.60 -0.74
CA GLN A 92 -24.54 -1.29 -1.90
C GLN A 92 -24.40 -0.40 -3.15
N GLU A 93 -23.87 0.81 -2.98
CA GLU A 93 -23.69 1.79 -4.07
C GLU A 93 -24.99 2.19 -4.81
N SER A 94 -26.17 1.97 -4.23
CA SER A 94 -27.48 2.13 -4.88
C SER A 94 -28.32 3.33 -4.40
N SER A 95 -27.72 4.30 -3.69
CA SER A 95 -28.43 5.47 -3.12
C SER A 95 -29.15 6.33 -4.16
N GLN A 96 -28.73 6.29 -5.43
CA GLN A 96 -29.37 7.03 -6.52
C GLN A 96 -30.81 6.55 -6.78
N LEU A 97 -31.18 5.32 -6.38
CA LEU A 97 -32.54 4.80 -6.54
C LEU A 97 -33.57 5.61 -5.76
N LEU A 98 -33.18 6.35 -4.71
CA LEU A 98 -34.08 7.28 -4.02
C LEU A 98 -34.56 8.45 -4.89
N SER A 99 -33.79 8.81 -5.92
CA SER A 99 -34.17 9.90 -6.83
C SER A 99 -35.26 9.52 -7.81
N GLN A 100 -35.51 8.22 -8.02
CA GLN A 100 -36.48 7.71 -8.99
C GLN A 100 -37.79 7.30 -8.31
N PRO A 101 -38.96 7.56 -8.93
CA PRO A 101 -40.25 7.09 -8.41
C PRO A 101 -40.33 5.57 -8.51
N SER A 102 -40.93 4.91 -7.51
CA SER A 102 -40.99 3.44 -7.41
C SER A 102 -41.67 2.77 -8.62
N ASP A 103 -42.59 3.46 -9.29
CA ASP A 103 -43.32 2.95 -10.45
C ASP A 103 -42.46 2.83 -11.70
N ALA A 104 -41.40 3.65 -11.82
CA ALA A 104 -40.47 3.63 -12.95
C ALA A 104 -39.34 2.60 -12.79
N LEU A 105 -39.26 1.93 -11.63
CA LEU A 105 -38.22 0.98 -11.28
C LEU A 105 -38.63 -0.46 -11.63
N SER A 106 -37.64 -1.28 -12.01
CA SER A 106 -37.82 -2.73 -12.15
C SER A 106 -38.13 -3.39 -10.79
N SER A 107 -38.65 -4.62 -10.81
CA SER A 107 -38.99 -5.37 -9.58
C SER A 107 -37.82 -5.47 -8.60
N ILE A 108 -36.61 -5.74 -9.10
CA ILE A 108 -35.38 -5.80 -8.30
C ILE A 108 -34.99 -4.42 -7.78
N GLN A 109 -35.09 -3.38 -8.60
CA GLN A 109 -34.79 -2.01 -8.18
C GLN A 109 -35.75 -1.50 -7.10
N ARG A 110 -37.03 -1.89 -7.14
CA ARG A 110 -38.00 -1.59 -6.07
C ARG A 110 -37.65 -2.30 -4.77
N LEU A 111 -37.27 -3.57 -4.82
CA LEU A 111 -36.83 -4.32 -3.65
C LEU A 111 -35.59 -3.65 -3.01
N GLN A 112 -34.62 -3.24 -3.84
CA GLN A 112 -33.43 -2.54 -3.36
C GLN A 112 -33.77 -1.16 -2.79
N GLN A 113 -34.69 -0.42 -3.41
CA GLN A 113 -35.16 0.87 -2.88
C GLN A 113 -35.85 0.70 -1.51
N GLN A 114 -36.62 -0.37 -1.31
CA GLN A 114 -37.25 -0.68 -0.02
C GLN A 114 -36.21 -1.02 1.06
N ARG A 115 -35.22 -1.85 0.74
CA ARG A 115 -34.09 -2.15 1.67
C ARG A 115 -33.34 -0.89 2.07
N LEU A 116 -33.12 0.00 1.11
CA LEU A 116 -32.41 1.25 1.32
C LEU A 116 -33.22 2.22 2.19
N LEU A 117 -34.55 2.26 2.05
CA LEU A 117 -35.41 3.02 2.96
C LEU A 117 -35.39 2.47 4.39
N ALA A 118 -35.39 1.15 4.56
CA ALA A 118 -35.30 0.51 5.88
C ALA A 118 -33.95 0.78 6.58
N SER A 119 -32.84 0.73 5.83
CA SER A 119 -31.50 1.04 6.35
C SER A 119 -31.39 2.52 6.80
N LEU A 120 -31.98 3.44 6.02
CA LEU A 120 -31.99 4.86 6.33
C LEU A 120 -32.94 5.27 7.47
N GLU A 121 -33.95 4.46 7.78
CA GLU A 121 -34.88 4.70 8.90
C GLU A 121 -34.21 4.46 10.26
N ASN A 122 -33.20 3.57 10.30
CA ASN A 122 -32.46 3.23 11.51
C ASN A 122 -31.27 4.15 11.80
N CYS A 123 -30.95 5.10 10.91
CA CYS A 123 -29.80 5.99 11.05
C CYS A 123 -30.25 7.43 11.34
N PRO A 124 -29.75 8.09 12.40
CA PRO A 124 -30.06 9.49 12.65
C PRO A 124 -29.51 10.38 11.52
N VAL A 125 -30.38 11.19 10.92
CA VAL A 125 -30.06 12.03 9.75
C VAL A 125 -28.87 12.98 10.00
N SER A 126 -28.56 13.32 11.25
CA SER A 126 -27.41 14.14 11.62
C SER A 126 -26.05 13.46 11.43
N GLU A 127 -25.99 12.12 11.47
CA GLU A 127 -24.75 11.35 11.30
C GLU A 127 -24.43 11.06 9.82
N LEU A 128 -25.44 11.22 8.95
CA LEU A 128 -25.31 11.05 7.50
C LEU A 128 -24.54 12.17 6.80
N PHE A 129 -24.19 13.25 7.51
CA PHE A 129 -23.50 14.41 6.95
C PHE A 129 -22.18 14.67 7.68
N PRO A 130 -21.12 15.10 6.97
CA PRO A 130 -19.84 15.41 7.60
C PRO A 130 -19.99 16.56 8.60
N ASN A 131 -19.32 16.50 9.76
CA ASN A 131 -19.37 17.62 10.71
C ASN A 131 -18.73 18.88 10.08
N PRO A 132 -19.47 20.00 9.91
CA PRO A 132 -18.90 21.23 9.34
C PRO A 132 -17.97 21.99 10.30
N HIS A 133 -17.64 21.41 11.46
CA HIS A 133 -16.85 22.00 12.56
C HIS A 133 -17.36 23.38 12.98
N PHE A 134 -18.69 23.57 12.92
CA PHE A 134 -19.33 24.87 13.12
C PHE A 134 -19.09 25.42 14.53
N GLY A 135 -19.11 24.57 15.56
CA GLY A 135 -18.81 24.97 16.94
C GLY A 135 -17.39 25.51 17.13
N GLY A 136 -16.38 24.88 16.53
CA GLY A 136 -15.00 25.37 16.56
C GLY A 136 -14.83 26.72 15.89
N LYS A 137 -15.58 26.98 14.80
CA LYS A 137 -15.58 28.28 14.12
C LYS A 137 -16.25 29.38 14.95
N ILE A 138 -17.26 29.05 15.76
CA ILE A 138 -17.85 29.99 16.72
C ILE A 138 -16.84 30.36 17.81
N ILE A 139 -16.13 29.37 18.38
CA ILE A 139 -15.10 29.60 19.40
C ILE A 139 -13.95 30.45 18.84
N LEU A 140 -13.52 30.17 17.60
CA LEU A 140 -12.51 30.96 16.92
C LEU A 140 -12.97 32.39 16.69
N PHE A 141 -14.21 32.60 16.23
CA PHE A 141 -14.76 33.94 16.09
C PHE A 141 -14.82 34.67 17.43
N ALA A 142 -15.36 34.05 18.48
CA ALA A 142 -15.49 34.64 19.81
C ALA A 142 -14.12 35.02 20.41
N SER A 143 -13.13 34.11 20.33
CA SER A 143 -11.77 34.37 20.83
C SER A 143 -11.06 35.49 20.06
N MET A 144 -11.18 35.53 18.73
CA MET A 144 -10.57 36.59 17.93
C MET A 144 -11.26 37.95 18.13
N THR A 145 -12.58 37.98 18.31
CA THR A 145 -13.29 39.22 18.68
C THR A 145 -12.88 39.72 20.06
N LEU A 146 -12.69 38.82 21.03
CA LEU A 146 -12.25 39.17 22.38
C LEU A 146 -10.82 39.73 22.35
N LEU A 147 -9.91 39.09 21.59
CA LEU A 147 -8.53 39.54 21.42
C LEU A 147 -8.46 40.91 20.72
N SER A 148 -9.29 41.12 19.70
CA SER A 148 -9.43 42.42 19.03
C SER A 148 -9.90 43.52 19.98
N LEU A 149 -10.86 43.24 20.86
CA LEU A 149 -11.35 44.20 21.86
C LEU A 149 -10.29 44.53 22.93
N LEU A 150 -9.57 43.51 23.42
CA LEU A 150 -8.45 43.68 24.35
C LEU A 150 -7.32 44.51 23.73
N SER A 151 -7.00 44.29 22.46
CA SER A 151 -5.96 45.04 21.76
C SER A 151 -6.30 46.53 21.63
N ILE A 152 -7.59 46.88 21.51
CA ILE A 152 -8.06 48.27 21.48
C ILE A 152 -8.00 48.90 22.88
N ALA A 153 -8.28 48.13 23.95
CA ALA A 153 -8.28 48.62 25.32
C ALA A 153 -6.88 48.94 25.88
N PHE A 154 -5.83 48.31 25.33
CA PHE A 154 -4.44 48.49 25.77
C PHE A 154 -3.63 49.47 24.91
N VAL A 155 -4.25 50.20 23.98
CA VAL A 155 -3.57 51.26 23.22
C VAL A 155 -3.40 52.49 24.14
N PRO A 156 -2.18 52.89 24.53
CA PRO A 156 -1.98 54.11 25.29
C PRO A 156 -2.41 55.33 24.43
N PRO A 157 -3.07 56.35 25.03
CA PRO A 157 -3.47 57.54 24.29
C PRO A 157 -2.21 58.18 23.72
N HIS A 158 -2.14 58.28 22.39
CA HIS A 158 -1.01 58.89 21.71
C HIS A 158 -0.90 60.36 22.15
N ALA A 159 0.17 60.66 22.91
CA ALA A 159 0.63 62.02 23.08
C ALA A 159 1.00 62.56 21.70
N GLY A 160 0.30 63.60 21.25
CA GLY A 160 0.56 64.23 19.97
C GLY A 160 2.00 64.74 19.93
N HIS A 161 2.80 64.20 19.02
CA HIS A 161 4.06 64.81 18.65
C HIS A 161 3.80 65.92 17.65
N SER A 162 3.83 67.15 18.17
CA SER A 162 4.09 68.35 17.36
C SER A 162 5.43 68.20 16.64
N GLU A 163 5.42 68.67 15.41
CA GLU A 163 6.59 68.92 14.59
C GLU A 163 7.66 69.69 15.37
N ALA A 164 8.87 69.13 15.44
CA ALA A 164 10.09 69.90 15.57
C ALA A 164 11.25 69.07 15.00
N SER A 165 11.78 69.53 13.86
CA SER A 165 13.15 69.19 13.43
C SER A 165 14.14 69.50 14.55
N PRO A 166 15.23 68.75 14.61
CA PRO A 166 16.50 69.45 14.51
C PRO A 166 17.45 68.81 13.51
N ASN A 167 18.12 69.69 12.78
CA ASN A 167 19.37 69.40 12.11
C ASN A 167 20.35 68.76 13.09
N ALA A 168 20.82 67.56 12.77
CA ALA A 168 22.09 67.06 13.25
C ALA A 168 22.83 66.44 12.06
N THR A 169 23.75 67.23 11.53
CA THR A 169 24.86 66.80 10.69
C THR A 169 25.53 65.58 11.31
N PHE A 170 25.48 64.44 10.61
CA PHE A 170 26.44 63.36 10.84
C PHE A 170 27.56 63.50 9.82
N GLU A 171 28.70 63.97 10.32
CA GLU A 171 29.98 63.85 9.65
C GLU A 171 30.30 62.38 9.40
N ALA A 172 30.76 62.12 8.19
CA ALA A 172 31.46 60.90 7.85
C ALA A 172 32.76 60.83 8.66
N VAL A 173 32.88 59.81 9.51
CA VAL A 173 34.19 59.33 9.98
C VAL A 173 34.34 57.90 9.49
N THR A 174 35.08 57.79 8.40
CA THR A 174 35.83 56.59 8.06
C THR A 174 37.12 56.63 8.84
N THR A 175 37.24 55.79 9.86
CA THR A 175 38.54 55.29 10.35
C THR A 175 38.34 53.83 10.72
N TYR A 176 38.83 52.97 9.81
CA TYR A 176 39.19 51.61 10.15
C TYR A 176 40.34 51.69 11.16
N ASP A 177 40.05 51.43 12.43
CA ASP A 177 41.08 51.00 13.36
C ASP A 177 41.33 49.51 13.14
N ALA A 178 42.49 49.23 12.57
CA ALA A 178 43.08 47.91 12.52
C ALA A 178 43.66 47.59 13.90
N ASP A 179 42.81 47.24 14.88
CA ASP A 179 43.24 46.54 16.11
C ASP A 179 42.08 45.86 16.86
N SER A 180 41.30 45.04 16.16
CA SER A 180 40.44 44.02 16.80
C SER A 180 40.61 42.68 16.10
N ILE A 181 41.86 42.26 16.00
CA ILE A 181 42.20 40.85 15.76
C ILE A 181 42.09 40.15 17.12
N HIS A 182 41.35 39.03 17.16
CA HIS A 182 41.15 38.07 18.27
C HIS A 182 39.90 38.19 19.15
N HIS A 183 38.67 38.12 18.61
CA HIS A 183 37.49 37.59 19.35
C HIS A 183 36.53 36.75 18.46
N ALA A 184 36.99 36.26 17.29
CA ALA A 184 36.20 35.33 16.50
C ALA A 184 36.34 33.92 17.10
N ILE A 185 35.22 33.29 17.43
CA ILE A 185 35.18 31.88 17.86
C ILE A 185 35.80 31.03 16.74
N ALA A 186 36.88 30.31 17.03
CA ALA A 186 37.53 29.41 16.08
C ALA A 186 37.77 28.03 16.71
N VAL A 187 37.72 27.01 15.86
CA VAL A 187 38.09 25.65 16.20
C VAL A 187 39.54 25.44 15.79
N ASP A 188 40.44 25.33 16.77
CA ASP A 188 41.89 25.19 16.56
C ASP A 188 42.26 23.81 16.03
N SER A 189 41.61 22.77 16.57
CA SER A 189 41.79 21.41 16.07
C SER A 189 40.59 20.53 16.33
N VAL A 190 40.39 19.58 15.42
CA VAL A 190 39.44 18.49 15.57
C VAL A 190 40.19 17.18 15.41
N ILE A 191 39.88 16.23 16.28
CA ILE A 191 40.27 14.83 16.14
C ILE A 191 39.00 14.00 16.05
N LEU A 192 38.87 13.27 14.94
CA LEU A 192 37.75 12.40 14.64
C LEU A 192 38.23 10.95 14.66
N ASP A 193 37.86 10.19 15.70
CA ASP A 193 38.16 8.76 15.78
C ASP A 193 36.96 7.95 15.28
N ILE A 194 37.19 7.11 14.28
CA ILE A 194 36.18 6.25 13.66
C ILE A 194 36.53 4.80 13.96
N VAL A 195 35.64 4.11 14.69
CA VAL A 195 35.75 2.69 15.02
C VAL A 195 34.63 1.93 14.31
N PRO A 196 34.93 1.20 13.22
CA PRO A 196 33.97 0.32 12.55
C PRO A 196 33.46 -0.79 13.48
N PRO A 197 32.28 -1.39 13.21
CA PRO A 197 31.82 -2.56 13.94
C PRO A 197 32.81 -3.72 13.84
N ALA A 198 32.98 -4.47 14.93
CA ALA A 198 33.97 -5.55 15.02
C ALA A 198 33.81 -6.64 13.93
N TYR A 199 32.57 -6.92 13.50
CA TYR A 199 32.29 -7.93 12.48
C TYR A 199 32.87 -7.56 11.10
N THR A 200 33.04 -6.28 10.80
CA THR A 200 33.58 -5.81 9.52
C THR A 200 35.09 -6.04 9.38
N GLN A 201 35.80 -6.27 10.50
CA GLN A 201 37.26 -6.41 10.57
C GLN A 201 38.06 -5.23 9.99
N LEU A 202 37.41 -4.08 9.76
CA LEU A 202 38.07 -2.88 9.26
C LEU A 202 38.89 -2.20 10.36
N PRO A 203 40.06 -1.60 10.01
CA PRO A 203 40.89 -0.91 10.98
C PRO A 203 40.22 0.37 11.51
N GLN A 204 40.49 0.70 12.77
CA GLN A 204 40.18 2.02 13.32
C GLN A 204 40.99 3.10 12.59
N SER A 205 40.40 4.27 12.37
CA SER A 205 41.07 5.41 11.77
C SER A 205 40.85 6.70 12.56
N SER A 206 41.79 7.65 12.44
CA SER A 206 41.70 8.96 13.08
C SER A 206 42.01 10.04 12.05
N HIS A 207 41.13 11.04 11.95
CA HIS A 207 41.20 12.10 10.95
C HIS A 207 41.11 13.48 11.62
N ARG A 208 41.62 14.51 10.94
CA ARG A 208 41.47 15.91 11.37
C ARG A 208 40.38 16.67 10.61
N ASN A 209 39.84 16.07 9.55
CA ASN A 209 38.71 16.59 8.81
C ASN A 209 37.40 16.18 9.51
N LEU A 210 36.41 17.09 9.51
CA LEU A 210 35.07 16.87 10.06
C LEU A 210 34.15 16.08 9.10
N GLY A 211 34.49 15.96 7.82
CA GLY A 211 33.80 15.06 6.90
C GLY A 211 34.00 13.59 7.27
N ILE A 212 32.93 12.78 7.22
CA ILE A 212 32.93 11.39 7.66
C ILE A 212 32.62 10.48 6.48
N ASN A 213 33.44 9.45 6.28
CA ASN A 213 33.17 8.34 5.37
C ASN A 213 33.45 7.03 6.12
N THR A 214 32.40 6.25 6.37
CA THR A 214 32.47 5.05 7.20
C THR A 214 31.40 4.02 6.80
N VAL A 215 31.44 2.86 7.45
CA VAL A 215 30.44 1.79 7.32
C VAL A 215 29.30 1.97 8.33
N GLU A 216 28.15 1.38 8.03
CA GLU A 216 26.98 1.32 8.92
C GLU A 216 27.36 0.76 10.30
N GLY A 217 26.81 1.36 11.36
CA GLY A 217 27.07 0.98 12.74
C GLY A 217 28.43 1.41 13.29
N ALA A 218 29.24 2.15 12.52
CA ALA A 218 30.51 2.67 13.01
C ALA A 218 30.30 3.70 14.13
N ARG A 219 31.13 3.59 15.15
CA ARG A 219 31.17 4.52 16.28
C ARG A 219 32.15 5.64 15.97
N VAL A 220 31.64 6.86 15.94
CA VAL A 220 32.44 8.06 15.72
C VAL A 220 32.56 8.84 17.02
N THR A 221 33.79 9.25 17.35
CA THR A 221 34.09 10.11 18.49
C THR A 221 34.73 11.40 17.99
N TRP A 222 34.12 12.54 18.32
CA TRP A 222 34.66 13.85 18.05
C TRP A 222 35.38 14.37 19.29
N ARG A 223 36.58 14.92 19.12
CA ARG A 223 37.24 15.79 20.10
C ARG A 223 37.52 17.12 19.44
N ILE A 224 36.92 18.18 19.97
CA ILE A 224 36.98 19.54 19.41
C ILE A 224 37.73 20.42 20.41
N HIS A 225 38.77 21.10 19.94
CA HIS A 225 39.52 22.08 20.71
C HIS A 225 39.28 23.48 20.13
N SER A 226 38.89 24.43 20.96
CA SER A 226 38.60 25.82 20.56
C SER A 226 39.68 26.79 21.04
N ASN A 227 39.85 27.88 20.30
CA ASN A 227 40.78 28.96 20.62
C ASN A 227 40.43 29.71 21.92
N GLN A 228 39.19 29.57 22.40
CA GLN A 228 38.68 30.24 23.59
C GLN A 228 37.73 29.34 24.39
N GLU A 229 37.33 29.81 25.56
CA GLU A 229 36.38 29.10 26.43
C GLU A 229 34.97 29.16 25.84
N LEU A 230 34.31 28.00 25.80
CA LEU A 230 32.95 27.85 25.28
C LEU A 230 32.00 27.44 26.41
N SER A 231 30.83 28.07 26.46
CA SER A 231 29.79 27.75 27.44
C SER A 231 28.92 26.57 26.99
N ALA A 232 28.79 26.36 25.68
CA ALA A 232 28.09 25.21 25.12
C ALA A 232 28.58 24.87 23.71
N VAL A 233 28.62 23.57 23.40
CA VAL A 233 28.88 23.05 22.06
C VAL A 233 27.82 22.03 21.69
N LYS A 234 27.14 22.24 20.57
CA LYS A 234 26.12 21.34 20.03
C LYS A 234 26.46 20.95 18.60
N MET A 235 26.04 19.75 18.23
CA MET A 235 26.13 19.21 16.88
C MET A 235 24.72 18.93 16.38
N ILE A 236 24.33 19.57 15.29
CA ILE A 236 22.98 19.48 14.73
C ILE A 236 23.07 18.70 13.42
N PHE A 237 22.37 17.56 13.37
CA PHE A 237 22.35 16.63 12.25
C PHE A 237 21.18 16.92 11.29
N SER A 238 21.29 16.45 10.05
CA SER A 238 20.30 16.64 8.99
C SER A 238 18.95 15.96 9.25
N ASP A 239 18.90 14.99 10.15
CA ASP A 239 17.69 14.31 10.63
C ASP A 239 16.94 15.09 11.71
N GLY A 240 17.47 16.24 12.14
CA GLY A 240 16.94 17.06 13.23
C GLY A 240 17.44 16.66 14.61
N ASP A 241 18.24 15.59 14.71
CA ASP A 241 18.86 15.20 15.98
C ASP A 241 19.94 16.20 16.39
N THR A 242 20.04 16.47 17.69
CA THR A 242 21.00 17.43 18.26
C THR A 242 21.78 16.77 19.38
N LEU A 243 23.09 16.64 19.18
CA LEU A 243 24.01 16.07 20.15
C LEU A 243 24.75 17.18 20.86
N THR A 244 24.54 17.31 22.17
CA THR A 244 25.33 18.23 23.01
C THR A 244 26.65 17.56 23.37
N LEU A 245 27.77 18.26 23.19
CA LEU A 245 29.09 17.73 23.52
C LEU A 245 29.34 17.88 25.02
N SER A 246 29.94 16.84 25.61
CA SER A 246 30.42 16.89 27.00
C SER A 246 31.74 17.64 27.07
N GLU A 247 31.84 18.59 27.98
CA GLU A 247 33.07 19.29 28.30
C GLU A 247 34.07 18.33 28.97
N LEU A 248 35.29 18.28 28.45
CA LEU A 248 36.43 17.61 29.09
C LEU A 248 37.30 18.61 29.85
N ASP A 249 37.41 19.82 29.30
CA ASP A 249 38.13 20.98 29.83
C ASP A 249 37.49 22.24 29.22
N ALA A 250 37.76 23.43 29.76
CA ALA A 250 37.12 24.70 29.37
C ALA A 250 37.20 25.02 27.86
N ARG A 251 38.14 24.40 27.13
CA ARG A 251 38.35 24.55 25.69
C ARG A 251 38.25 23.26 24.89
N THR A 252 38.01 22.11 25.54
CA THR A 252 38.04 20.79 24.90
C THR A 252 36.74 20.04 25.14
N PHE A 253 36.09 19.64 24.05
CA PHE A 253 34.76 19.03 24.07
C PHE A 253 34.77 17.69 23.36
N ARG A 254 33.97 16.74 23.86
CA ARG A 254 33.83 15.39 23.31
C ARG A 254 32.38 15.02 23.04
N ALA A 255 32.15 14.35 21.92
CA ALA A 255 30.90 13.65 21.63
C ALA A 255 31.17 12.27 21.05
N GLN A 256 30.19 11.38 21.16
CA GLN A 256 30.21 10.07 20.53
C GLN A 256 28.83 9.73 19.98
N LYS A 257 28.77 9.18 18.77
CA LYS A 257 27.54 8.72 18.12
C LYS A 257 27.82 7.50 17.25
N VAL A 258 26.84 6.62 17.13
CA VAL A 258 26.86 5.51 16.17
C VAL A 258 26.11 5.95 14.91
N LEU A 259 26.75 5.83 13.76
CA LEU A 259 26.19 6.29 12.49
C LEU A 259 25.52 5.14 11.75
N GLN A 260 24.24 5.32 11.42
CA GLN A 260 23.41 4.33 10.70
C GLN A 260 23.09 4.76 9.27
N GLU A 261 22.96 6.07 9.04
CA GLU A 261 22.55 6.63 7.76
C GLU A 261 23.46 7.78 7.33
N SER A 262 23.53 7.98 6.01
CA SER A 262 24.20 9.14 5.42
C SER A 262 23.43 10.43 5.72
N GLY A 263 24.13 11.55 5.73
CA GLY A 263 23.55 12.85 6.01
C GLY A 263 24.62 13.94 6.11
N PHE A 264 24.34 14.99 6.86
CA PHE A 264 25.32 16.02 7.15
C PHE A 264 25.04 16.61 8.53
N TYR A 265 26.04 17.30 9.10
CA TYR A 265 25.90 17.98 10.37
C TYR A 265 26.60 19.33 10.35
N HIS A 266 26.29 20.17 11.32
CA HIS A 266 27.07 21.38 11.61
C HIS A 266 27.22 21.56 13.11
N LEU A 267 28.21 22.36 13.49
CA LEU A 267 28.50 22.72 14.87
C LEU A 267 27.84 24.05 15.19
N TRP A 268 27.27 24.13 16.40
CA TRP A 268 26.82 25.34 17.03
C TRP A 268 27.64 25.54 18.30
N LEU A 269 28.33 26.68 18.39
CA LEU A 269 29.22 27.03 19.49
C LEU A 269 28.68 28.28 20.17
N MET A 270 28.69 28.28 21.50
CA MET A 270 28.38 29.44 22.33
C MET A 270 29.63 29.83 23.13
N SER A 271 30.08 31.08 23.00
CA SER A 271 31.16 31.64 23.83
C SER A 271 30.68 31.85 25.28
N ALA A 272 31.61 31.96 26.23
CA ALA A 272 31.33 32.48 27.58
C ALA A 272 30.64 33.86 27.58
N HIS A 273 30.85 34.68 26.55
CA HIS A 273 30.20 36.00 26.37
C HIS A 273 28.89 35.95 25.59
N ASN A 274 28.25 34.78 25.51
CA ASN A 274 26.96 34.58 24.84
C ASN A 274 26.93 34.99 23.36
N THR A 275 28.08 34.84 22.68
CA THR A 275 28.20 34.99 21.23
C THR A 275 28.03 33.64 20.56
N GLU A 276 27.14 33.57 19.57
CA GLU A 276 26.84 32.35 18.82
C GLU A 276 27.69 32.26 17.54
N TRP A 277 28.15 31.05 17.22
CA TRP A 277 28.82 30.74 15.97
C TRP A 277 28.35 29.40 15.39
N HIS A 278 28.15 29.36 14.08
CA HIS A 278 27.80 28.15 13.35
C HIS A 278 28.89 27.79 12.34
N SER A 279 29.26 26.51 12.29
CA SER A 279 30.16 26.01 11.25
C SER A 279 29.47 25.86 9.90
N PRO A 280 30.24 25.68 8.81
CA PRO A 280 29.75 25.07 7.58
C PRO A 280 29.19 23.67 7.83
N TYR A 281 28.46 23.13 6.85
CA TYR A 281 27.98 21.75 6.91
C TYR A 281 29.08 20.75 6.56
N PHE A 282 29.15 19.66 7.31
CA PHE A 282 30.09 18.57 7.09
C PHE A 282 29.34 17.30 6.66
N PRO A 283 29.79 16.61 5.60
CA PRO A 283 29.12 15.41 5.09
C PRO A 283 29.35 14.20 5.99
N ILE A 284 28.34 13.33 6.05
CA ILE A 284 28.40 12.01 6.66
C ILE A 284 28.02 10.99 5.60
N GLU A 285 28.94 10.10 5.27
CA GLU A 285 28.69 9.01 4.34
C GLU A 285 28.79 7.68 5.05
N VAL A 286 27.67 6.96 5.00
CA VAL A 286 27.55 5.64 5.58
C VAL A 286 27.35 4.64 4.45
N ARG A 287 28.32 3.75 4.28
CA ARG A 287 28.21 2.58 3.40
C ARG A 287 27.38 1.51 4.13
N LYS A 288 26.20 1.22 3.59
CA LYS A 288 25.32 0.18 4.10
C LYS A 288 25.93 -1.20 3.90
N ASP A 289 25.67 -2.07 4.87
CA ASP A 289 26.01 -3.48 4.84
C ASP A 289 24.97 -4.23 3.99
N LEU A 290 25.42 -4.98 2.98
CA LEU A 290 24.53 -5.62 2.02
C LEU A 290 24.18 -7.04 2.47
N ALA A 291 22.95 -7.47 2.18
CA ALA A 291 22.59 -8.87 2.40
C ALA A 291 23.41 -9.79 1.47
N PRO A 292 23.72 -11.02 1.92
CA PRO A 292 24.50 -11.95 1.11
C PRO A 292 23.75 -12.33 -0.16
N GLN A 293 24.46 -12.75 -1.19
CA GLN A 293 23.89 -13.20 -2.45
C GLN A 293 24.04 -14.72 -2.56
N VAL A 294 22.97 -15.39 -2.99
CA VAL A 294 22.90 -16.85 -3.11
C VAL A 294 22.48 -17.26 -4.51
N THR A 295 23.21 -18.19 -5.12
CA THR A 295 22.90 -18.78 -6.43
C THR A 295 23.07 -20.28 -6.38
N ILE A 296 21.99 -21.03 -6.67
CA ILE A 296 22.04 -22.49 -6.79
C ILE A 296 22.60 -22.83 -8.18
N LEU A 297 23.78 -23.45 -8.22
CA LEU A 297 24.46 -23.91 -9.43
C LEU A 297 23.91 -25.24 -9.92
N ALA A 298 23.58 -26.14 -8.98
CA ALA A 298 22.94 -27.42 -9.23
C ALA A 298 22.07 -27.80 -8.02
N PRO A 299 20.96 -28.53 -8.20
CA PRO A 299 20.35 -28.93 -9.47
C PRO A 299 19.64 -27.77 -10.21
N PRO A 300 19.20 -27.97 -11.47
CA PRO A 300 18.34 -27.01 -12.17
C PRO A 300 17.00 -26.81 -11.44
N ALA A 301 16.23 -25.80 -11.88
CA ALA A 301 14.97 -25.41 -11.24
C ALA A 301 14.03 -26.60 -10.96
N ARG A 302 13.91 -27.53 -11.92
CA ARG A 302 13.13 -28.76 -11.80
C ARG A 302 14.01 -29.95 -12.19
N THR A 303 13.99 -30.99 -11.36
CA THR A 303 14.69 -32.26 -11.58
C THR A 303 13.70 -33.39 -11.41
N GLU A 304 13.66 -34.32 -12.35
CA GLU A 304 12.79 -35.50 -12.30
C GLU A 304 13.70 -36.73 -12.30
N LEU A 305 13.62 -37.54 -11.25
CA LEU A 305 14.42 -38.75 -11.07
C LEU A 305 13.57 -39.97 -11.42
N GLN A 306 14.10 -40.85 -12.28
CA GLN A 306 13.48 -42.14 -12.54
C GLN A 306 13.65 -43.07 -11.31
N HIS A 307 12.72 -44.01 -11.12
CA HIS A 307 12.74 -44.93 -9.98
C HIS A 307 14.02 -45.78 -9.89
N ASP A 308 14.64 -46.08 -11.04
CA ASP A 308 15.85 -46.90 -11.19
C ASP A 308 17.17 -46.11 -11.02
N GLN A 309 17.11 -44.79 -10.89
CA GLN A 309 18.29 -43.95 -10.67
C GLN A 309 18.65 -43.86 -9.18
N PRO A 310 19.90 -43.51 -8.84
CA PRO A 310 20.28 -43.22 -7.47
C PRO A 310 19.47 -42.03 -6.92
N TRP A 311 18.87 -42.19 -5.74
CA TRP A 311 18.06 -41.14 -5.08
C TRP A 311 18.92 -40.12 -4.34
N HIS A 312 19.96 -39.63 -5.01
CA HIS A 312 20.91 -38.66 -4.49
C HIS A 312 20.88 -37.41 -5.36
N VAL A 313 20.57 -36.26 -4.76
CA VAL A 313 20.53 -34.98 -5.45
C VAL A 313 21.72 -34.13 -5.02
N PRO A 314 22.71 -33.90 -5.90
CA PRO A 314 23.81 -33.00 -5.59
C PRO A 314 23.31 -31.55 -5.64
N VAL A 315 23.44 -30.87 -4.50
CA VAL A 315 23.18 -29.44 -4.35
C VAL A 315 24.49 -28.70 -4.27
N ARG A 316 24.71 -27.76 -5.19
CA ARG A 316 25.86 -26.86 -5.21
C ARG A 316 25.38 -25.42 -5.24
N VAL A 317 25.96 -24.60 -4.38
CA VAL A 317 25.52 -23.21 -4.16
C VAL A 317 26.75 -22.31 -4.16
N ALA A 318 26.68 -21.22 -4.92
CA ALA A 318 27.60 -20.11 -4.82
C ALA A 318 26.99 -19.04 -3.92
N ALA A 319 27.73 -18.64 -2.88
CA ALA A 319 27.39 -17.61 -1.93
C ALA A 319 28.42 -16.47 -2.01
N ARG A 320 27.97 -15.21 -1.97
CA ARG A 320 28.84 -14.03 -1.99
C ARG A 320 28.37 -13.01 -0.97
N ASP A 321 29.30 -12.31 -0.35
CA ASP A 321 29.03 -11.29 0.65
C ASP A 321 30.17 -10.26 0.62
N ASP A 322 29.90 -9.03 1.05
CA ASP A 322 30.91 -7.97 1.16
C ASP A 322 31.81 -8.14 2.39
N TYR A 323 31.31 -8.76 3.46
CA TYR A 323 32.10 -9.12 4.64
C TYR A 323 32.27 -10.64 4.79
N ARG A 324 31.26 -11.34 5.32
CA ARG A 324 31.34 -12.78 5.58
C ARG A 324 29.97 -13.42 5.79
N VAL A 325 29.71 -14.47 5.02
CA VAL A 325 28.65 -15.45 5.31
C VAL A 325 29.03 -16.29 6.54
N THR A 326 28.18 -16.26 7.58
CA THR A 326 28.37 -17.06 8.81
C THR A 326 27.75 -18.43 8.66
N ASP A 327 26.50 -18.46 8.21
CA ASP A 327 25.69 -19.65 8.18
C ASP A 327 24.89 -19.80 6.89
N ALA A 328 24.61 -21.06 6.58
CA ALA A 328 23.90 -21.46 5.39
C ALA A 328 23.12 -22.74 5.65
N PHE A 329 21.83 -22.71 5.33
CA PHE A 329 20.92 -23.83 5.54
C PHE A 329 20.09 -24.07 4.28
N LEU A 330 19.69 -25.33 4.10
CA LEU A 330 18.78 -25.75 3.06
C LEU A 330 17.48 -26.17 3.73
N LEU A 331 16.40 -25.43 3.47
CA LEU A 331 15.07 -25.74 3.98
C LEU A 331 14.38 -26.62 2.93
N ALA A 332 14.17 -27.88 3.30
CA ALA A 332 13.61 -28.94 2.47
C ALA A 332 12.18 -29.27 2.95
N THR A 333 11.21 -29.15 2.06
CA THR A 333 9.82 -29.54 2.30
C THR A 333 9.50 -30.74 1.43
N VAL A 334 9.22 -31.88 2.05
CA VAL A 334 8.73 -33.09 1.38
C VAL A 334 7.21 -33.07 1.36
N SER A 335 6.65 -33.29 0.17
CA SER A 335 5.23 -33.52 -0.06
C SER A 335 5.04 -35.00 -0.42
N SER A 336 4.36 -35.73 0.46
CA SER A 336 4.10 -37.16 0.28
C SER A 336 2.61 -37.48 0.16
N GLY A 337 2.27 -38.37 -0.77
CA GLY A 337 0.90 -38.81 -1.03
C GLY A 337 0.32 -38.28 -2.35
N ALA A 338 -0.85 -38.79 -2.73
CA ALA A 338 -1.54 -38.45 -3.98
C ALA A 338 -2.96 -37.96 -3.71
N GLY A 339 -3.42 -36.99 -4.51
CA GLY A 339 -4.75 -36.40 -4.35
C GLY A 339 -4.88 -35.60 -3.06
N GLU A 340 -5.97 -35.84 -2.32
CA GLU A 340 -6.40 -35.03 -1.17
C GLU A 340 -5.73 -35.40 0.17
N GLY A 341 -4.84 -36.39 0.18
CA GLY A 341 -4.17 -36.90 1.37
C GLY A 341 -2.71 -36.44 1.54
N VAL A 342 -2.32 -35.35 0.87
CA VAL A 342 -0.93 -34.87 0.84
C VAL A 342 -0.50 -34.42 2.23
N LYS A 343 0.65 -34.92 2.68
CA LYS A 343 1.29 -34.52 3.92
C LYS A 343 2.58 -33.76 3.62
N PHE A 344 2.77 -32.65 4.31
CA PHE A 344 3.99 -31.85 4.22
C PHE A 344 4.88 -32.12 5.44
N ARG A 345 6.18 -32.23 5.18
CA ARG A 345 7.19 -32.38 6.22
C ARG A 345 8.38 -31.50 5.90
N GLU A 346 8.73 -30.61 6.82
CA GLU A 346 9.85 -29.68 6.64
C GLU A 346 11.06 -30.13 7.45
N ASP A 347 12.23 -30.12 6.80
CA ASP A 347 13.54 -30.41 7.38
C ASP A 347 14.51 -29.27 7.07
N THR A 348 15.32 -28.90 8.05
CA THR A 348 16.46 -27.98 7.83
C THR A 348 17.75 -28.77 7.74
N LEU A 349 18.42 -28.70 6.59
CA LEU A 349 19.67 -29.41 6.30
C LEU A 349 20.85 -28.42 6.29
N ARG A 350 21.98 -28.78 6.89
CA ARG A 350 23.24 -27.99 6.80
C ARG A 350 24.00 -28.34 5.53
N PHE A 351 25.05 -27.63 5.13
CA PHE A 351 25.92 -28.09 4.02
C PHE A 351 27.06 -29.00 4.53
N ASP A 352 27.47 -29.97 3.72
CA ASP A 352 28.50 -30.96 4.11
C ASP A 352 29.91 -30.39 3.91
N GLN A 353 30.10 -29.63 2.84
CA GLN A 353 31.37 -28.98 2.52
C GLN A 353 31.18 -27.48 2.31
N ARG A 354 32.16 -26.71 2.78
CA ARG A 354 32.27 -25.27 2.60
C ARG A 354 33.66 -24.96 2.05
N THR A 355 33.75 -24.48 0.82
CA THR A 355 35.01 -24.22 0.11
C THR A 355 35.11 -22.74 -0.24
N ALA A 356 36.13 -22.06 0.28
CA ALA A 356 36.39 -20.67 -0.09
C ALA A 356 36.92 -20.59 -1.53
N THR A 357 36.41 -19.64 -2.31
CA THR A 357 36.81 -19.37 -3.69
C THR A 357 37.27 -17.92 -3.83
N ALA A 358 37.93 -17.57 -4.94
CA ALA A 358 38.37 -16.19 -5.20
C ALA A 358 37.21 -15.17 -5.27
N THR A 359 35.97 -15.62 -5.47
CA THR A 359 34.81 -14.74 -5.66
C THR A 359 33.74 -14.91 -4.58
N GLY A 360 33.99 -15.68 -3.54
CA GLY A 360 33.00 -15.98 -2.48
C GLY A 360 33.14 -17.38 -1.91
N LEU A 361 32.04 -17.96 -1.47
CA LEU A 361 31.97 -19.28 -0.83
C LEU A 361 31.18 -20.26 -1.70
N GLU A 362 31.73 -21.44 -1.97
CA GLU A 362 30.99 -22.54 -2.57
C GLU A 362 30.58 -23.55 -1.50
N LEU A 363 29.30 -23.90 -1.49
CA LEU A 363 28.70 -24.83 -0.55
C LEU A 363 28.18 -26.03 -1.32
N SER A 364 28.44 -27.24 -0.83
CA SER A 364 27.93 -28.46 -1.45
C SER A 364 27.32 -29.41 -0.43
N ARG A 365 26.28 -30.11 -0.87
CA ARG A 365 25.58 -31.17 -0.14
C ARG A 365 25.03 -32.18 -1.11
N SER A 366 25.04 -33.45 -0.75
CA SER A 366 24.23 -34.46 -1.43
C SER A 366 23.00 -34.76 -0.59
N ILE A 367 21.80 -34.46 -1.12
CA ILE A 367 20.55 -34.82 -0.45
C ILE A 367 20.24 -36.29 -0.79
N ASP A 368 20.16 -37.13 0.23
CA ASP A 368 19.65 -38.50 0.13
C ASP A 368 18.14 -38.50 0.34
N LEU A 369 17.38 -38.78 -0.72
CA LEU A 369 15.91 -38.75 -0.67
C LEU A 369 15.33 -39.95 0.12
N GLN A 370 16.09 -41.04 0.30
CA GLN A 370 15.67 -42.17 1.13
C GLN A 370 15.75 -41.81 2.62
N GLN A 371 16.77 -41.05 3.03
CA GLN A 371 16.86 -40.51 4.40
C GLN A 371 15.70 -39.54 4.71
N LEU A 372 15.23 -38.81 3.69
CA LEU A 372 14.03 -37.97 3.78
C LEU A 372 12.72 -38.78 3.74
N LYS A 373 12.80 -40.12 3.70
CA LYS A 373 11.66 -41.06 3.65
C LYS A 373 10.70 -40.78 2.49
N MET A 374 11.21 -40.32 1.36
CA MET A 374 10.42 -40.11 0.15
C MET A 374 10.06 -41.45 -0.51
N ALA A 375 8.93 -41.50 -1.18
CA ALA A 375 8.49 -42.61 -2.01
C ALA A 375 8.33 -42.18 -3.50
N PRO A 376 8.23 -43.12 -4.46
CA PRO A 376 7.91 -42.77 -5.85
C PRO A 376 6.56 -42.04 -5.91
N GLY A 377 6.51 -40.92 -6.65
CA GLY A 377 5.38 -39.99 -6.68
C GLY A 377 5.48 -38.81 -5.70
N ASP A 378 6.41 -38.85 -4.74
CA ASP A 378 6.64 -37.73 -3.81
C ASP A 378 7.46 -36.60 -4.46
N GLU A 379 7.27 -35.39 -3.96
CA GLU A 379 7.97 -34.18 -4.40
C GLU A 379 8.76 -33.55 -3.24
N LEU A 380 9.98 -33.12 -3.52
CA LEU A 380 10.83 -32.33 -2.65
C LEU A 380 10.93 -30.91 -3.19
N TYR A 381 10.60 -29.94 -2.34
CA TYR A 381 10.83 -28.53 -2.54
C TYR A 381 11.96 -28.11 -1.65
N PHE A 382 12.95 -27.38 -2.16
CA PHE A 382 13.93 -26.78 -1.27
C PHE A 382 14.42 -25.42 -1.72
N HIS A 383 14.87 -24.63 -0.76
CA HIS A 383 15.56 -23.38 -1.00
C HIS A 383 16.69 -23.21 0.00
N VAL A 384 17.60 -22.29 -0.30
CA VAL A 384 18.79 -22.04 0.51
C VAL A 384 18.64 -20.69 1.18
N GLU A 385 18.91 -20.65 2.47
CA GLU A 385 18.98 -19.44 3.28
C GLU A 385 20.42 -19.20 3.73
N LEU A 386 20.91 -17.97 3.57
CA LEU A 386 22.21 -17.50 4.02
C LEU A 386 22.05 -16.44 5.10
N LEU A 387 22.95 -16.48 6.09
CA LEU A 387 23.12 -15.46 7.11
C LEU A 387 24.52 -14.87 7.00
N ASP A 388 24.63 -13.55 7.08
CA ASP A 388 25.93 -12.85 7.17
C ASP A 388 26.43 -12.76 8.62
N ASN A 389 27.51 -12.01 8.83
CA ASN A 389 28.10 -11.75 10.14
C ASN A 389 27.66 -10.44 10.78
N LYS A 390 26.64 -9.76 10.24
CA LYS A 390 26.15 -8.48 10.79
C LYS A 390 25.57 -8.70 12.19
N THR A 391 25.92 -7.81 13.12
CA THR A 391 25.45 -7.85 14.51
C THR A 391 24.82 -6.52 14.91
N PRO A 392 23.74 -6.51 15.71
CA PRO A 392 23.14 -7.64 16.43
C PRO A 392 22.18 -8.50 15.59
N ILE A 393 21.66 -7.97 14.49
CA ILE A 393 20.72 -8.68 13.61
C ILE A 393 21.44 -8.98 12.29
N PRO A 394 21.65 -10.25 11.94
CA PRO A 394 22.29 -10.62 10.67
C PRO A 394 21.36 -10.35 9.49
N ASN A 395 21.92 -9.93 8.35
CA ASN A 395 21.15 -9.89 7.11
C ASN A 395 20.90 -11.33 6.63
N ARG A 396 19.73 -11.52 6.01
CA ARG A 396 19.28 -12.81 5.49
C ARG A 396 19.07 -12.74 3.99
N ALA A 397 19.42 -13.81 3.29
CA ALA A 397 19.14 -13.95 1.88
C ALA A 397 18.59 -15.33 1.55
N ARG A 398 17.64 -15.38 0.61
CA ARG A 398 16.95 -16.60 0.21
C ARG A 398 17.09 -16.83 -1.29
N SER A 399 17.36 -18.07 -1.68
CA SER A 399 17.39 -18.48 -3.07
C SER A 399 15.98 -18.73 -3.62
N GLY A 400 15.86 -18.81 -4.95
CA GLY A 400 14.67 -19.42 -5.56
C GLY A 400 14.51 -20.89 -5.16
N THR A 401 13.26 -21.37 -5.15
CA THR A 401 12.91 -22.77 -4.85
C THR A 401 13.35 -23.71 -5.98
N ARG A 402 13.76 -24.92 -5.60
CA ARG A 402 14.06 -26.04 -6.49
C ARG A 402 13.10 -27.17 -6.23
N PHE A 403 12.74 -27.87 -7.31
CA PHE A 403 11.76 -28.93 -7.33
C PHE A 403 12.44 -30.23 -7.74
N VAL A 404 12.28 -31.28 -6.95
CA VAL A 404 12.75 -32.63 -7.26
C VAL A 404 11.58 -33.59 -7.12
N SER A 405 11.25 -34.33 -8.16
CA SER A 405 10.22 -35.38 -8.10
C SER A 405 10.81 -36.75 -8.42
N ILE A 406 10.25 -37.80 -7.81
CA ILE A 406 10.55 -39.19 -8.15
C ILE A 406 9.39 -39.72 -9.00
N VAL A 407 9.68 -40.21 -10.21
CA VAL A 407 8.65 -40.72 -11.13
C VAL A 407 7.97 -41.95 -10.54
N ASP A 408 6.64 -41.92 -10.49
CA ASP A 408 5.82 -43.09 -10.19
C ASP A 408 5.74 -44.01 -11.42
N THR A 409 6.40 -45.18 -11.35
CA THR A 409 6.38 -46.19 -12.41
C THR A 409 5.10 -47.03 -12.43
N ALA A 410 4.19 -46.88 -11.46
CA ALA A 410 2.90 -47.56 -11.45
C ALA A 410 1.85 -46.91 -12.36
N GLN A 411 2.15 -45.71 -12.89
CA GLN A 411 1.29 -45.02 -13.85
C GLN A 411 1.90 -45.09 -15.25
N THR A 412 1.27 -45.86 -16.14
CA THR A 412 1.55 -45.80 -17.58
C THR A 412 1.40 -44.37 -18.07
N ARG A 413 2.52 -43.69 -18.38
CA ARG A 413 2.50 -42.41 -19.09
C ARG A 413 1.84 -42.62 -20.45
N TYR A 414 0.61 -42.17 -20.61
CA TYR A 414 0.14 -41.77 -21.92
C TYR A 414 0.83 -40.45 -22.23
N ALA A 415 1.74 -40.45 -23.20
CA ALA A 415 2.24 -39.23 -23.80
C ALA A 415 1.03 -38.47 -24.38
N SER A 416 0.53 -37.48 -23.63
CA SER A 416 -0.42 -36.52 -24.15
C SER A 416 0.36 -35.62 -25.11
N SER A 417 0.29 -35.97 -26.39
CA SER A 417 0.56 -35.04 -27.49
C SER A 417 -0.20 -33.75 -27.23
N GLU A 418 0.51 -32.63 -27.37
CA GLU A 418 0.08 -31.23 -27.34
C GLU A 418 -1.44 -31.01 -27.34
N GLY A 419 -1.98 -30.54 -26.21
CA GLY A 419 -3.37 -30.12 -26.11
C GLY A 419 -3.86 -30.00 -24.67
N ILE A 420 -3.69 -28.81 -24.09
CA ILE A 420 -4.33 -28.33 -22.85
C ILE A 420 -3.97 -29.16 -21.60
N ALA A 421 -2.92 -28.71 -20.91
CA ALA A 421 -2.71 -29.06 -19.51
C ALA A 421 -3.89 -28.49 -18.70
N VAL A 422 -4.78 -29.36 -18.25
CA VAL A 422 -5.79 -29.01 -17.24
C VAL A 422 -5.02 -28.71 -15.95
N ASN A 423 -5.04 -27.45 -15.52
CA ASN A 423 -4.46 -26.99 -14.27
C ASN A 423 -4.86 -27.94 -13.12
N LEU A 424 -3.88 -28.62 -12.51
CA LEU A 424 -4.05 -29.15 -11.15
C LEU A 424 -4.11 -27.95 -10.21
N VAL A 425 -5.29 -27.68 -9.67
CA VAL A 425 -5.51 -26.74 -8.57
C VAL A 425 -5.14 -27.46 -7.25
N PRO A 426 -4.56 -26.80 -6.23
CA PRO A 426 -4.13 -27.46 -4.99
C PRO A 426 -5.23 -28.28 -4.29
N ASP A 427 -4.91 -29.51 -3.89
CA ASP A 427 -5.80 -30.50 -3.28
C ASP A 427 -6.07 -30.21 -1.78
N TYR A 428 -6.94 -29.26 -1.46
CA TYR A 428 -7.35 -28.94 -0.07
C TYR A 428 -8.78 -29.38 0.33
N PHE A 429 -9.43 -30.29 -0.41
CA PHE A 429 -10.82 -30.71 -0.12
C PHE A 429 -10.92 -32.22 0.16
N ARG A 430 -11.81 -32.68 1.04
CA ARG A 430 -12.09 -34.12 1.23
C ARG A 430 -13.04 -34.65 0.14
N SER A 431 -12.74 -35.83 -0.41
CA SER A 431 -13.58 -36.51 -1.41
C SER A 431 -14.75 -37.25 -0.78
N GLN A 432 -15.77 -37.52 -1.61
CA GLN A 432 -16.97 -38.26 -1.20
C GLN A 432 -16.63 -39.63 -0.58
N ARG A 433 -15.56 -40.30 -1.05
CA ARG A 433 -15.14 -41.58 -0.47
C ARG A 433 -14.59 -41.41 0.95
N GLN A 434 -13.82 -40.35 1.19
CA GLN A 434 -13.26 -40.09 2.51
C GLN A 434 -14.37 -39.75 3.52
N ILE A 435 -15.35 -38.94 3.10
CA ILE A 435 -16.53 -38.63 3.92
C ILE A 435 -17.27 -39.91 4.29
N ILE A 436 -17.52 -40.83 3.33
CA ILE A 436 -18.15 -42.14 3.62
C ILE A 436 -17.36 -42.94 4.66
N ILE A 437 -16.02 -43.00 4.52
CA ILE A 437 -15.17 -43.74 5.46
C ILE A 437 -15.29 -43.14 6.87
N ASP A 438 -15.23 -41.82 6.97
CA ASP A 438 -15.31 -41.13 8.26
C ASP A 438 -16.73 -41.23 8.87
N THR A 439 -17.78 -41.24 8.04
CA THR A 439 -19.16 -41.49 8.46
C THR A 439 -19.34 -42.92 8.99
N ILE A 440 -18.78 -43.94 8.33
CA ILE A 440 -18.79 -45.33 8.83
C ILE A 440 -18.04 -45.43 10.15
N LYS A 441 -16.84 -44.83 10.22
CA LYS A 441 -16.05 -44.82 11.46
C LYS A 441 -16.81 -44.16 12.61
N LEU A 442 -17.48 -43.03 12.36
CA LEU A 442 -18.29 -42.35 13.36
C LEU A 442 -19.49 -43.21 13.83
N ILE A 443 -20.06 -44.02 12.94
CA ILE A 443 -21.13 -44.97 13.27
C ILE A 443 -20.61 -46.11 14.16
N GLU A 444 -19.42 -46.64 13.85
CA GLU A 444 -18.78 -47.71 14.63
C GLU A 444 -18.36 -47.23 16.03
N GLU A 445 -17.88 -45.98 16.13
CA GLU A 445 -17.46 -45.37 17.40
C GLU A 445 -18.63 -44.83 18.24
N ARG A 446 -19.88 -44.92 17.77
CA ARG A 446 -21.07 -44.30 18.42
C ARG A 446 -21.19 -44.65 19.90
N ASP A 447 -21.03 -45.92 20.26
CA ASP A 447 -21.26 -46.39 21.63
C ASP A 447 -20.07 -46.08 22.57
N ALA A 448 -18.92 -45.66 22.00
CA ALA A 448 -17.70 -45.31 22.73
C ALA A 448 -17.49 -43.79 22.90
N LEU A 449 -18.24 -42.96 22.16
CA LEU A 449 -18.07 -41.51 22.16
C LEU A 449 -19.10 -40.79 23.05
N PRO A 450 -18.70 -39.76 23.80
CA PRO A 450 -19.64 -38.86 24.46
C PRO A 450 -20.60 -38.20 23.46
N GLU A 451 -21.87 -38.00 23.84
CA GLU A 451 -22.90 -37.48 22.93
C GLU A 451 -22.53 -36.13 22.29
N ARG A 452 -21.89 -35.24 23.07
CA ARG A 452 -21.40 -33.94 22.57
C ARG A 452 -20.34 -34.10 21.48
N GLU A 453 -19.42 -35.04 21.66
CA GLU A 453 -18.34 -35.29 20.71
C GLU A 453 -18.86 -35.95 19.44
N PHE A 454 -19.79 -36.90 19.56
CA PHE A 454 -20.47 -37.52 18.42
C PHE A 454 -21.21 -36.47 17.56
N LYS A 455 -21.99 -35.58 18.21
CA LYS A 455 -22.71 -34.49 17.52
C LYS A 455 -21.75 -33.54 16.81
N SER A 456 -20.66 -33.16 17.47
CA SER A 456 -19.63 -32.28 16.89
C SER A 456 -18.98 -32.90 15.66
N ARG A 457 -18.54 -34.16 15.74
CA ARG A 457 -17.91 -34.89 14.62
C ARG A 457 -18.89 -35.09 13.46
N SER A 458 -20.15 -35.42 13.72
CA SER A 458 -21.19 -35.54 12.68
C SER A 458 -21.42 -34.21 11.95
N ASN A 459 -21.44 -33.10 12.68
CA ASN A 459 -21.60 -31.77 12.08
C ASN A 459 -20.38 -31.36 11.24
N ALA A 460 -19.17 -31.71 11.68
CA ALA A 460 -17.94 -31.48 10.90
C ALA A 460 -17.97 -32.22 9.56
N LEU A 461 -18.43 -33.48 9.55
CA LEU A 461 -18.65 -34.22 8.30
C LEU A 461 -19.72 -33.57 7.41
N GLY A 462 -20.78 -33.01 8.00
CA GLY A 462 -21.78 -32.22 7.26
C GLY A 462 -21.19 -30.96 6.61
N PHE A 463 -20.20 -30.32 7.26
CA PHE A 463 -19.46 -29.21 6.66
C PHE A 463 -18.58 -29.67 5.48
N ASP A 464 -17.87 -30.79 5.64
CA ASP A 464 -17.04 -31.37 4.57
C ASP A 464 -17.90 -31.76 3.35
N GLN A 465 -19.08 -32.35 3.59
CA GLN A 465 -20.06 -32.70 2.57
C GLN A 465 -20.61 -31.45 1.82
N LYS A 466 -20.87 -30.35 2.54
CA LYS A 466 -21.26 -29.06 1.96
C LYS A 466 -20.16 -28.48 1.08
N ALA A 467 -18.92 -28.47 1.57
CA ALA A 467 -17.78 -27.93 0.84
C ALA A 467 -17.57 -28.66 -0.49
N LEU A 468 -17.67 -29.99 -0.48
CA LEU A 468 -17.59 -30.82 -1.68
C LEU A 468 -18.73 -30.53 -2.67
N ARG A 469 -19.96 -30.39 -2.18
CA ARG A 469 -21.14 -30.04 -2.99
C ARG A 469 -20.97 -28.68 -3.68
N LEU A 470 -20.55 -27.65 -2.95
CA LEU A 470 -20.34 -26.31 -3.49
C LEU A 470 -19.27 -26.30 -4.59
N ARG A 471 -18.18 -27.04 -4.43
CA ARG A 471 -17.13 -27.19 -5.45
C ARG A 471 -17.69 -27.76 -6.75
N TYR A 472 -18.47 -28.84 -6.69
CA TYR A 472 -19.10 -29.41 -7.89
C TYR A 472 -20.24 -28.53 -8.45
N GLY A 473 -20.90 -27.74 -7.61
CA GLY A 473 -21.89 -26.73 -8.03
C GLY A 473 -21.26 -25.59 -8.84
N GLN A 474 -20.07 -25.12 -8.46
CA GLN A 474 -19.30 -24.13 -9.22
C GLN A 474 -18.99 -24.62 -10.65
N PHE A 475 -18.66 -25.91 -10.83
CA PHE A 475 -18.46 -26.51 -12.15
C PHE A 475 -19.71 -26.53 -13.03
N LEU A 476 -20.90 -26.45 -12.44
CA LEU A 476 -22.17 -26.44 -13.15
C LEU A 476 -22.57 -25.03 -13.60
N GLY A 477 -21.84 -23.98 -13.17
CA GLY A 477 -22.20 -22.59 -13.39
C GLY A 477 -23.47 -22.17 -12.66
N GLU A 478 -23.88 -22.93 -11.64
CA GLU A 478 -25.02 -22.61 -10.78
C GLU A 478 -24.53 -21.74 -9.63
N GLU A 479 -24.63 -20.43 -9.78
CA GLU A 479 -24.47 -19.50 -8.68
C GLU A 479 -25.64 -19.64 -7.70
N SER A 480 -25.32 -20.15 -6.50
CA SER A 480 -26.04 -19.97 -5.22
C SER A 480 -27.57 -20.18 -5.16
N GLU A 481 -28.02 -21.42 -4.93
CA GLU A 481 -29.23 -21.67 -4.13
C GLU A 481 -28.91 -21.53 -2.63
N SER A 482 -28.68 -20.30 -2.17
CA SER A 482 -28.64 -19.99 -0.73
C SER A 482 -29.90 -19.24 -0.30
N ASN A 483 -31.08 -19.66 -0.79
CA ASN A 483 -32.35 -19.13 -0.31
C ASN A 483 -33.52 -20.10 -0.53
N ILE A 484 -33.56 -21.21 0.21
CA ILE A 484 -34.79 -22.01 0.35
C ILE A 484 -34.96 -22.40 1.82
N GLY A 485 -35.78 -21.61 2.51
CA GLY A 485 -36.53 -22.07 3.67
C GLY A 485 -37.55 -23.12 3.22
N ILE A 486 -37.76 -24.09 4.09
CA ILE A 486 -38.63 -25.26 3.93
C ILE A 486 -40.00 -24.84 3.35
N ALA A 487 -40.28 -25.23 2.11
CA ALA A 487 -41.62 -25.24 1.56
C ALA A 487 -42.13 -26.69 1.60
N ASN A 488 -43.03 -26.97 2.54
CA ASN A 488 -43.86 -28.17 2.49
C ASN A 488 -44.82 -28.04 1.30
N GLU A 489 -44.79 -29.01 0.40
CA GLU A 489 -45.91 -29.29 -0.50
C GLU A 489 -47.04 -29.95 0.32
N VAL A 490 -48.18 -29.27 0.44
CA VAL A 490 -49.50 -29.92 0.50
C VAL A 490 -50.47 -29.07 -0.32
N GLU A 491 -51.11 -29.69 -1.30
CA GLU A 491 -52.13 -29.10 -2.17
C GLU A 491 -53.46 -28.78 -1.44
N ALA A 492 -54.12 -27.74 -1.95
CA ALA A 492 -55.56 -27.45 -1.98
C ALA A 492 -56.29 -27.02 -0.69
N THR A 493 -56.75 -25.77 -0.61
CA THR A 493 -58.09 -25.25 -1.01
C THR A 493 -58.31 -23.82 -0.47
N GLU A 494 -59.07 -23.01 -1.21
CA GLU A 494 -59.56 -21.68 -0.83
C GLU A 494 -60.38 -21.71 0.47
N ASP A 495 -60.15 -20.78 1.40
CA ASP A 495 -61.21 -19.90 1.92
C ASP A 495 -60.68 -18.79 2.86
N ASP A 496 -61.42 -17.68 2.81
CA ASP A 496 -61.29 -16.43 3.56
C ASP A 496 -61.56 -16.64 5.07
N HIS A 497 -60.90 -15.85 5.94
CA HIS A 497 -61.43 -15.30 7.20
C HIS A 497 -60.34 -14.77 8.16
N ASP A 498 -60.39 -13.46 8.40
CA ASP A 498 -59.82 -12.77 9.56
C ASP A 498 -60.58 -13.13 10.85
N HIS A 499 -59.86 -13.40 11.95
CA HIS A 499 -59.87 -12.62 13.20
C HIS A 499 -59.16 -13.32 14.39
N ALA A 500 -58.24 -12.56 15.00
CA ALA A 500 -58.00 -12.31 16.43
C ALA A 500 -57.92 -13.45 17.48
N GLY A 501 -56.85 -13.39 18.30
CA GLY A 501 -56.99 -13.57 19.77
C GLY A 501 -56.14 -14.64 20.46
N ASN A 502 -54.97 -14.20 20.95
CA ASN A 502 -54.28 -14.56 22.20
C ASN A 502 -53.56 -15.93 22.42
N GLU A 503 -52.33 -15.76 22.91
CA GLU A 503 -51.50 -16.56 23.82
C GLU A 503 -50.95 -17.97 23.46
N ASN A 504 -49.62 -17.94 23.29
CA ASN A 504 -48.56 -18.83 23.81
C ASN A 504 -47.84 -19.82 22.87
N GLN A 505 -46.51 -19.66 22.93
CA GLN A 505 -45.42 -20.59 22.60
C GLN A 505 -45.11 -20.84 21.12
N ALA A 506 -44.10 -20.11 20.62
CA ALA A 506 -43.29 -20.55 19.49
C ALA A 506 -41.81 -20.55 19.90
N ILE A 507 -41.28 -21.77 20.02
CA ILE A 507 -39.90 -22.14 20.25
C ILE A 507 -39.09 -21.81 18.99
N GLY A 508 -38.17 -20.85 19.09
CA GLY A 508 -37.21 -20.51 18.05
C GLY A 508 -35.78 -20.61 18.61
N GLY A 509 -35.28 -21.83 18.77
CA GLY A 509 -33.93 -22.10 19.26
C GLY A 509 -32.92 -22.19 18.11
N VAL A 510 -32.16 -21.12 17.90
CA VAL A 510 -30.77 -21.22 17.42
C VAL A 510 -29.96 -21.66 18.62
N PHE A 511 -29.31 -22.82 18.55
CA PHE A 511 -28.59 -23.41 19.68
C PHE A 511 -27.18 -22.81 19.76
N ASP A 512 -27.05 -21.68 20.45
CA ASP A 512 -25.75 -21.16 20.90
C ASP A 512 -25.26 -22.00 22.10
N ILE A 513 -24.02 -22.46 22.05
CA ILE A 513 -23.41 -23.25 23.13
C ILE A 513 -22.87 -22.30 24.20
N PHE A 514 -23.50 -22.30 25.37
CA PHE A 514 -23.02 -21.66 26.59
C PHE A 514 -22.34 -22.69 27.50
N ASP A 515 -21.38 -22.25 28.32
CA ASP A 515 -20.89 -23.06 29.44
C ASP A 515 -21.84 -22.96 30.67
N GLU A 516 -21.56 -23.75 31.72
CA GLU A 516 -22.39 -23.80 32.94
C GLU A 516 -22.47 -22.46 33.71
N ASN A 517 -21.70 -21.44 33.29
CA ASN A 517 -21.71 -20.11 33.89
C ASN A 517 -22.32 -19.04 32.97
N GLY A 518 -22.87 -19.43 31.81
CA GLY A 518 -23.56 -18.51 30.91
C GLY A 518 -22.65 -17.58 30.11
N GLN A 519 -21.37 -17.94 29.92
CA GLN A 519 -20.47 -17.21 29.03
C GLN A 519 -20.34 -17.89 27.66
N LEU A 520 -20.24 -17.07 26.61
CA LEU A 520 -20.02 -17.51 25.23
C LEU A 520 -18.62 -18.13 25.08
N VAL A 521 -18.55 -19.40 24.69
CA VAL A 521 -17.27 -20.06 24.38
C VAL A 521 -16.86 -19.69 22.95
N GLY A 522 -15.94 -18.74 22.82
CA GLY A 522 -15.34 -18.37 21.54
C GLY A 522 -14.44 -19.49 21.02
N SER A 523 -14.75 -20.03 19.83
CA SER A 523 -13.75 -20.72 19.02
C SER A 523 -13.11 -19.70 18.07
N ASP A 524 -11.93 -19.22 18.43
CA ASP A 524 -10.98 -18.60 17.51
C ASP A 524 -10.59 -19.62 16.44
N ILE A 525 -11.28 -19.57 15.30
CA ILE A 525 -10.76 -20.06 14.03
C ILE A 525 -10.65 -18.82 13.16
N GLN A 526 -9.46 -18.23 13.17
CA GLN A 526 -9.06 -17.24 12.17
C GLN A 526 -9.19 -17.89 10.80
N SER A 527 -10.18 -17.46 10.02
CA SER A 527 -10.15 -17.63 8.57
C SER A 527 -8.92 -16.90 8.05
N ASP A 528 -7.99 -17.66 7.49
CA ASP A 528 -6.77 -17.15 6.85
C ASP A 528 -7.13 -16.07 5.80
N PRO A 529 -6.69 -14.80 5.96
CA PRO A 529 -7.04 -13.71 5.04
C PRO A 529 -6.48 -13.90 3.63
N LEU A 530 -5.58 -14.86 3.41
CA LEU A 530 -4.92 -15.13 2.13
C LEU A 530 -5.80 -15.78 1.06
N LEU A 531 -6.98 -16.32 1.41
CA LEU A 531 -7.86 -17.00 0.45
C LEU A 531 -8.87 -16.06 -0.24
N ALA A 532 -9.11 -14.86 0.30
CA ALA A 532 -10.05 -13.90 -0.28
C ALA A 532 -9.44 -13.07 -1.43
N ASP A 533 -8.12 -12.82 -1.39
CA ASP A 533 -7.41 -11.99 -2.39
C ASP A 533 -6.97 -12.76 -3.65
N LEU A 534 -7.20 -14.08 -3.72
CA LEU A 534 -6.77 -14.94 -4.83
C LEU A 534 -7.90 -15.37 -5.77
N VAL A 535 -9.13 -14.93 -5.54
CA VAL A 535 -10.29 -15.34 -6.34
C VAL A 535 -11.05 -14.12 -6.87
N HIS A 536 -10.57 -13.59 -7.99
CA HIS A 536 -11.40 -12.80 -8.89
C HIS A 536 -11.89 -13.70 -10.02
N PHE A 537 -13.19 -14.00 -10.05
CA PHE A 537 -13.84 -14.51 -11.25
C PHE A 537 -14.73 -13.43 -11.85
N HIS A 538 -14.47 -13.13 -13.12
CA HIS A 538 -15.40 -12.41 -13.98
C HIS A 538 -16.29 -13.44 -14.69
N ASP A 539 -17.60 -13.19 -14.71
CA ASP A 539 -18.65 -13.81 -15.52
C ASP A 539 -18.22 -15.03 -16.36
N SER A 540 -18.30 -16.24 -15.79
CA SER A 540 -18.03 -17.49 -16.52
C SER A 540 -19.31 -18.18 -16.98
N ALA A 541 -20.23 -17.42 -17.58
CA ALA A 541 -21.41 -17.99 -18.25
C ALA A 541 -21.05 -18.75 -19.55
N GLU A 542 -19.80 -18.69 -20.02
CA GLU A 542 -19.33 -19.43 -21.20
C GLU A 542 -19.00 -20.91 -20.91
N ALA A 543 -18.73 -21.30 -19.65
CA ALA A 543 -18.35 -22.67 -19.28
C ALA A 543 -19.52 -23.67 -19.34
N THR A 544 -20.77 -23.20 -19.35
CA THR A 544 -21.99 -24.02 -19.25
C THR A 544 -22.41 -24.71 -20.56
N THR A 545 -21.75 -24.40 -21.69
CA THR A 545 -22.08 -24.93 -23.02
C THR A 545 -21.36 -26.24 -23.38
N LEU A 546 -20.38 -26.67 -22.57
CA LEU A 546 -19.50 -27.81 -22.89
C LEU A 546 -20.06 -29.20 -22.53
N PHE A 547 -21.14 -29.29 -21.74
CA PHE A 547 -21.70 -30.57 -21.29
C PHE A 547 -23.00 -30.91 -22.02
N ALA A 548 -23.10 -32.15 -22.52
CA ALA A 548 -24.35 -32.70 -23.02
C ALA A 548 -25.44 -32.68 -21.92
N ALA A 549 -26.70 -32.39 -22.28
CA ALA A 549 -27.80 -32.24 -21.32
C ALA A 549 -27.94 -33.42 -20.34
N SER A 550 -27.62 -34.64 -20.79
CA SER A 550 -27.65 -35.87 -19.98
C SER A 550 -26.57 -35.93 -18.89
N ILE A 551 -25.44 -35.26 -19.08
CA ILE A 551 -24.34 -35.18 -18.10
C ILE A 551 -24.69 -34.18 -16.99
N ARG A 552 -25.30 -33.05 -17.38
CA ARG A 552 -25.81 -32.02 -16.46
C ARG A 552 -26.81 -32.61 -15.46
N THR A 553 -27.76 -33.40 -15.94
CA THR A 553 -28.77 -34.07 -15.09
C THR A 553 -28.13 -35.01 -14.07
N GLN A 554 -27.07 -35.75 -14.45
CA GLN A 554 -26.40 -36.66 -13.54
C GLN A 554 -25.60 -35.93 -12.45
N LEU A 555 -24.96 -34.81 -12.79
CA LEU A 555 -24.24 -34.01 -11.82
C LEU A 555 -25.22 -33.32 -10.86
N LYS A 556 -26.36 -32.80 -11.35
CA LYS A 556 -27.45 -32.28 -10.50
C LYS A 556 -27.97 -33.33 -9.52
N ALA A 557 -28.21 -34.55 -9.99
CA ALA A 557 -28.63 -35.65 -9.14
C ALA A 557 -27.58 -36.00 -8.07
N ALA A 558 -26.28 -35.89 -8.40
CA ALA A 558 -25.21 -36.08 -7.42
C ALA A 558 -25.24 -34.99 -6.35
N LEU A 559 -25.38 -33.72 -6.75
CA LEU A 559 -25.47 -32.58 -5.83
C LEU A 559 -26.69 -32.67 -4.90
N ALA A 560 -27.83 -33.13 -5.40
CA ALA A 560 -29.03 -33.38 -4.58
C ALA A 560 -28.77 -34.47 -3.53
N ALA A 561 -28.19 -35.60 -3.91
CA ALA A 561 -27.83 -36.65 -2.96
C ALA A 561 -26.79 -36.16 -1.91
N MET A 562 -25.86 -35.28 -2.31
CA MET A 562 -24.94 -34.65 -1.36
C MET A 562 -25.64 -33.70 -0.39
N TRP A 563 -26.71 -33.01 -0.81
CA TRP A 563 -27.53 -32.17 0.05
C TRP A 563 -28.25 -32.99 1.11
N ASP A 564 -28.86 -34.11 0.72
CA ASP A 564 -29.53 -35.01 1.65
C ASP A 564 -28.56 -35.61 2.67
N ALA A 565 -27.37 -36.02 2.21
CA ALA A 565 -26.29 -36.45 3.10
C ALA A 565 -25.87 -35.35 4.09
N GLU A 566 -25.66 -34.12 3.61
CA GLU A 566 -25.35 -32.95 4.46
C GLU A 566 -26.42 -32.73 5.53
N LEU A 567 -27.70 -32.81 5.16
CA LEU A 567 -28.83 -32.66 6.08
C LEU A 567 -28.78 -33.70 7.21
N HIS A 568 -28.68 -34.99 6.87
CA HIS A 568 -28.66 -36.05 7.87
C HIS A 568 -27.42 -35.99 8.79
N LEU A 569 -26.26 -35.59 8.26
CA LEU A 569 -25.05 -35.38 9.07
C LEU A 569 -25.20 -34.22 10.06
N ARG A 570 -25.84 -33.11 9.65
CA ARG A 570 -26.15 -31.96 10.52
C ARG A 570 -27.23 -32.27 11.55
N LEU A 571 -28.14 -33.19 11.25
CA LEU A 571 -29.14 -33.72 12.19
C LEU A 571 -28.57 -34.79 13.13
N PHE A 572 -27.25 -35.05 13.10
CA PHE A 572 -26.55 -36.04 13.91
C PHE A 572 -27.01 -37.48 13.67
N ARG A 573 -27.44 -37.78 12.43
CA ARG A 573 -27.91 -39.12 12.00
C ARG A 573 -27.01 -39.68 10.89
N PRO A 574 -25.73 -40.01 11.17
CA PRO A 574 -24.80 -40.49 10.15
C PRO A 574 -25.25 -41.82 9.49
N LYS A 575 -25.97 -42.68 10.21
CA LYS A 575 -26.56 -43.92 9.63
C LYS A 575 -27.56 -43.64 8.51
N GLU A 576 -28.31 -42.53 8.61
CA GLU A 576 -29.29 -42.11 7.60
C GLU A 576 -28.62 -41.33 6.45
N ALA A 577 -27.46 -40.72 6.68
CA ALA A 577 -26.68 -40.03 5.64
C ALA A 577 -26.00 -41.00 4.66
N LEU A 578 -25.54 -42.16 5.16
CA LEU A 578 -24.71 -43.11 4.43
C LEU A 578 -25.29 -43.57 3.06
N PRO A 579 -26.60 -43.86 2.91
CA PRO A 579 -27.18 -44.21 1.61
C PRO A 579 -27.05 -43.10 0.57
N TYR A 580 -27.25 -41.84 0.99
CA TYR A 580 -27.15 -40.66 0.13
C TYR A 580 -25.69 -40.38 -0.26
N GLU A 581 -24.75 -40.56 0.66
CA GLU A 581 -23.32 -40.45 0.37
C GLU A 581 -22.87 -41.49 -0.69
N TYR A 582 -23.33 -42.75 -0.57
CA TYR A 582 -23.07 -43.79 -1.58
C TYR A 582 -23.74 -43.48 -2.93
N GLN A 583 -24.95 -42.93 -2.91
CA GLN A 583 -25.65 -42.49 -4.11
C GLN A 583 -24.88 -41.36 -4.82
N ALA A 584 -24.42 -40.35 -4.08
CA ALA A 584 -23.57 -39.28 -4.60
C ALA A 584 -22.28 -39.85 -5.21
N LEU A 585 -21.60 -40.77 -4.51
CA LEU A 585 -20.38 -41.41 -5.01
C LEU A 585 -20.62 -42.17 -6.32
N ARG A 586 -21.74 -42.91 -6.43
CA ARG A 586 -22.09 -43.66 -7.64
C ARG A 586 -22.35 -42.73 -8.82
N LEU A 587 -23.06 -41.63 -8.60
CA LEU A 587 -23.37 -40.64 -9.64
C LEU A 587 -22.11 -39.91 -10.11
N LEU A 588 -21.22 -39.52 -9.19
CA LEU A 588 -19.91 -38.94 -9.51
C LEU A 588 -19.03 -39.90 -10.32
N LYS A 589 -18.96 -41.19 -9.95
CA LYS A 589 -18.20 -42.19 -10.70
C LYS A 589 -18.75 -42.38 -12.12
N ASN A 590 -20.07 -42.40 -12.28
CA ASN A 590 -20.72 -42.52 -13.59
C ASN A 590 -20.39 -41.30 -14.47
N PHE A 591 -20.44 -40.09 -13.88
CA PHE A 591 -20.01 -38.86 -14.54
C PHE A 591 -18.56 -38.95 -15.03
N GLN A 592 -17.62 -39.36 -14.16
CA GLN A 592 -16.20 -39.52 -14.50
C GLN A 592 -15.97 -40.54 -15.63
N GLN A 593 -16.71 -41.65 -15.63
CA GLN A 593 -16.62 -42.64 -16.70
C GLN A 593 -17.15 -42.12 -18.03
N LYS A 594 -18.27 -41.38 -18.02
CA LYS A 594 -18.87 -40.80 -19.23
C LYS A 594 -18.07 -39.65 -19.81
N SER A 595 -17.47 -38.79 -18.98
CA SER A 595 -16.56 -37.74 -19.47
C SER A 595 -15.33 -38.33 -20.16
N ARG A 596 -14.80 -39.45 -19.63
CA ARG A 596 -13.67 -40.18 -20.23
C ARG A 596 -13.99 -40.77 -21.61
N VAL A 597 -15.25 -41.13 -21.88
CA VAL A 597 -15.72 -41.57 -23.21
C VAL A 597 -15.92 -40.37 -24.16
N TYR A 598 -16.37 -39.22 -23.64
CA TYR A 598 -16.59 -38.01 -24.43
C TYR A 598 -15.28 -37.36 -24.89
N VAL A 599 -14.24 -37.33 -24.04
CA VAL A 599 -12.91 -36.79 -24.39
C VAL A 599 -12.26 -37.56 -25.55
N LYS A 600 -12.54 -38.87 -25.71
CA LYS A 600 -12.08 -39.67 -26.86
C LYS A 600 -12.75 -39.30 -28.20
N ARG A 601 -13.78 -38.46 -28.23
CA ARG A 601 -14.54 -38.10 -29.45
C ARG A 601 -14.45 -36.64 -29.86
N ILE A 602 -13.73 -35.80 -29.11
CA ILE A 602 -13.49 -34.40 -29.47
C ILE A 602 -12.11 -34.29 -30.13
N GLY A 603 -11.89 -35.08 -31.19
CA GLY A 603 -10.92 -34.69 -32.20
C GLY A 603 -11.59 -33.61 -33.04
N PHE A 604 -11.34 -32.35 -32.73
CA PHE A 604 -11.77 -31.25 -33.59
C PHE A 604 -10.96 -31.31 -34.88
N GLU A 605 -11.57 -31.79 -35.97
CA GLU A 605 -11.12 -31.49 -37.33
C GLU A 605 -11.80 -30.18 -37.75
N PRO A 606 -11.12 -29.02 -37.68
CA PRO A 606 -11.69 -27.81 -38.23
C PRO A 606 -11.96 -28.03 -39.72
N PRO A 607 -13.11 -27.55 -40.26
CA PRO A 607 -13.26 -27.46 -41.70
C PRO A 607 -12.06 -26.68 -42.26
N PRO A 608 -11.47 -27.10 -43.39
CA PRO A 608 -10.30 -26.47 -43.94
C PRO A 608 -10.56 -24.97 -44.09
N LEU A 609 -9.78 -24.17 -43.35
CA LEU A 609 -9.82 -22.74 -43.47
C LEU A 609 -9.43 -22.42 -44.92
N GLU A 610 -10.21 -21.58 -45.59
CA GLU A 610 -9.84 -20.97 -46.87
C GLU A 610 -9.22 -19.59 -46.59
N PRO A 611 -7.95 -19.52 -46.12
CA PRO A 611 -7.32 -18.26 -45.73
C PRO A 611 -7.31 -17.26 -46.89
N ASP A 612 -7.19 -17.74 -48.13
CA ASP A 612 -7.15 -16.88 -49.32
C ASP A 612 -8.46 -16.11 -49.53
N LYS A 613 -9.61 -16.66 -49.09
CA LYS A 613 -10.92 -16.01 -49.25
C LYS A 613 -11.37 -15.21 -48.03
N LYS A 614 -10.98 -15.63 -46.82
CA LYS A 614 -11.49 -15.04 -45.57
C LYS A 614 -10.53 -14.08 -44.86
N ARG A 615 -9.25 -14.04 -45.26
CA ARG A 615 -8.28 -13.14 -44.63
C ARG A 615 -8.53 -11.71 -45.11
N LEU A 616 -8.70 -10.79 -44.16
CA LEU A 616 -8.93 -9.34 -44.37
C LEU A 616 -10.33 -8.93 -44.90
N THR A 617 -11.33 -9.81 -44.91
CA THR A 617 -12.70 -9.49 -45.38
C THR A 617 -13.65 -9.03 -44.29
N GLY A 618 -13.15 -8.65 -43.10
CA GLY A 618 -13.98 -8.20 -41.99
C GLY A 618 -14.37 -6.72 -42.11
N GLU A 619 -15.66 -6.40 -41.94
CA GLU A 619 -16.15 -5.02 -41.83
C GLU A 619 -15.70 -4.40 -40.50
N LEU A 620 -14.90 -3.33 -40.56
CA LEU A 620 -14.34 -2.65 -39.38
C LEU A 620 -15.24 -1.51 -38.88
N ASP A 621 -16.37 -1.25 -39.54
CA ASP A 621 -17.20 -0.04 -39.40
C ASP A 621 -17.82 0.11 -38.00
N LYS A 622 -17.98 -1.01 -37.28
CA LYS A 622 -18.52 -1.05 -35.91
C LYS A 622 -17.44 -1.04 -34.83
N ILE A 623 -16.16 -1.15 -35.20
CA ILE A 623 -15.04 -1.18 -34.25
C ILE A 623 -14.61 0.25 -33.96
N ARG A 624 -15.26 0.88 -32.98
CA ARG A 624 -14.81 2.16 -32.44
C ARG A 624 -13.55 1.92 -31.60
N SER A 625 -12.41 2.42 -32.06
CA SER A 625 -11.19 2.45 -31.24
C SER A 625 -11.42 3.34 -30.02
N ARG A 626 -11.59 2.74 -28.83
CA ARG A 626 -11.56 3.46 -27.55
C ARG A 626 -10.11 3.63 -27.10
N LEU A 627 -9.33 4.39 -27.86
CA LEU A 627 -8.11 4.98 -27.32
C LEU A 627 -8.49 6.28 -26.62
N VAL A 628 -8.83 6.17 -25.34
CA VAL A 628 -8.90 7.33 -24.45
C VAL A 628 -7.48 7.60 -23.97
N THR A 629 -6.75 8.43 -24.71
CA THR A 629 -5.49 9.00 -24.21
C THR A 629 -5.84 10.03 -23.14
N ARG A 630 -5.97 9.57 -21.89
CA ARG A 630 -6.06 10.46 -20.74
C ARG A 630 -4.64 10.81 -20.33
N SER A 631 -4.17 12.00 -20.75
CA SER A 631 -3.02 12.62 -20.12
C SER A 631 -3.47 13.18 -18.78
N GLU A 632 -3.34 12.40 -17.72
CA GLU A 632 -3.28 12.99 -16.39
C GLU A 632 -1.92 13.67 -16.29
N LEU A 633 -1.91 14.99 -16.49
CA LEU A 633 -0.79 15.82 -16.06
C LEU A 633 -0.74 15.72 -14.54
N ALA A 634 0.00 14.72 -14.04
CA ALA A 634 0.38 14.66 -12.65
C ALA A 634 1.02 16.01 -12.31
N PRO A 635 0.65 16.66 -11.18
CA PRO A 635 1.24 17.93 -10.79
C PRO A 635 2.77 17.77 -10.77
N ASP A 636 3.45 18.61 -11.54
CA ASP A 636 4.89 18.52 -11.74
C ASP A 636 5.61 18.82 -10.43
N SER A 637 5.94 17.75 -9.70
CA SER A 637 6.56 17.82 -8.38
C SER A 637 7.91 18.57 -8.34
N LEU A 638 8.50 18.84 -9.52
CA LEU A 638 9.76 19.53 -9.72
C LEU A 638 9.61 20.90 -10.41
N GLN A 639 8.40 21.46 -10.51
CA GLN A 639 8.17 22.77 -11.12
C GLN A 639 9.03 23.86 -10.45
N ALA A 640 9.06 23.91 -9.12
CA ALA A 640 9.90 24.85 -8.37
C ALA A 640 11.41 24.71 -8.67
N VAL A 641 11.89 23.49 -8.97
CA VAL A 641 13.30 23.26 -9.36
C VAL A 641 13.58 23.85 -10.74
N ARG A 642 12.64 23.71 -11.69
CA ARG A 642 12.77 24.33 -13.03
C ARG A 642 12.72 25.85 -12.96
N ASP A 643 11.79 26.39 -12.17
CA ASP A 643 11.66 27.84 -11.95
C ASP A 643 12.93 28.41 -11.29
N ALA A 644 13.52 27.69 -10.32
CA ALA A 644 14.80 28.05 -9.71
C ALA A 644 15.95 28.07 -10.73
N ILE A 645 16.03 27.08 -11.63
CA ILE A 645 17.04 27.04 -12.69
C ILE A 645 16.90 28.25 -13.63
N VAL A 646 15.67 28.58 -14.04
CA VAL A 646 15.40 29.75 -14.90
C VAL A 646 15.79 31.03 -14.18
N PHE A 647 15.47 31.15 -12.89
CA PHE A 647 15.85 32.30 -12.07
C PHE A 647 17.39 32.46 -12.00
N LEU A 648 18.11 31.39 -11.67
CA LEU A 648 19.58 31.41 -11.60
C LEU A 648 20.21 31.76 -12.95
N GLN A 649 19.64 31.29 -14.05
CA GLN A 649 20.08 31.63 -15.40
C GLN A 649 19.88 33.12 -15.72
N ASN A 650 18.75 33.69 -15.32
CA ASN A 650 18.46 35.12 -15.51
C ASN A 650 19.36 36.00 -14.65
N LEU A 651 19.69 35.56 -13.43
CA LEU A 651 20.61 36.24 -12.53
C LEU A 651 22.04 36.22 -13.09
N GLN A 652 22.48 35.07 -13.63
CA GLN A 652 23.79 34.93 -14.29
C GLN A 652 23.92 35.80 -15.56
N GLN A 653 22.81 36.05 -16.27
CA GLN A 653 22.78 36.91 -17.47
C GLN A 653 22.59 38.40 -17.16
N GLY A 654 22.54 38.80 -15.89
CA GLY A 654 22.30 40.20 -15.49
C GLY A 654 20.92 40.73 -15.88
N LYS A 655 20.00 39.86 -16.31
CA LYS A 655 18.63 40.21 -16.74
C LYS A 655 17.68 40.45 -15.56
N SER A 656 18.09 40.06 -14.35
CA SER A 656 17.35 40.28 -13.11
C SER A 656 18.30 40.87 -12.07
N ARG A 657 18.00 42.09 -11.60
CA ARG A 657 18.80 42.82 -10.61
C ARG A 657 18.17 42.90 -9.21
N LEU A 658 16.92 42.46 -9.04
CA LEU A 658 16.19 42.62 -7.79
C LEU A 658 15.75 41.27 -7.25
N ALA A 659 16.15 40.99 -6.01
CA ALA A 659 15.61 39.91 -5.20
C ALA A 659 14.13 40.22 -4.92
N ASN A 660 13.22 39.76 -5.79
CA ASN A 660 11.81 39.73 -5.43
C ASN A 660 11.65 38.65 -4.34
N TYR A 661 10.90 38.94 -3.28
CA TYR A 661 10.57 37.96 -2.23
C TYR A 661 10.09 36.63 -2.81
N ALA A 662 9.33 36.70 -3.92
CA ALA A 662 8.90 35.51 -4.67
C ALA A 662 10.06 34.66 -5.22
N ALA A 663 11.15 35.28 -5.66
CA ALA A 663 12.31 34.56 -6.21
C ALA A 663 13.14 33.85 -5.12
N VAL A 664 13.29 34.48 -3.95
CA VAL A 664 13.90 33.84 -2.78
C VAL A 664 13.04 32.65 -2.33
N GLN A 665 11.71 32.79 -2.34
CA GLN A 665 10.79 31.71 -2.02
C GLN A 665 10.89 30.52 -3.01
N VAL A 666 11.05 30.78 -4.31
CA VAL A 666 11.28 29.71 -5.30
C VAL A 666 12.59 28.97 -5.00
N LEU A 667 13.68 29.69 -4.66
CA LEU A 667 14.95 29.08 -4.27
C LEU A 667 14.82 28.28 -2.96
N GLU A 668 14.06 28.74 -1.98
CA GLU A 668 13.82 28.02 -0.73
C GLU A 668 13.05 26.71 -0.96
N ILE A 669 12.01 26.73 -1.79
CA ILE A 669 11.23 25.51 -2.14
C ILE A 669 12.09 24.52 -2.93
N ALA A 670 12.87 24.99 -3.92
CA ALA A 670 13.84 24.15 -4.61
C ALA A 670 14.93 23.63 -3.66
N GLY A 671 15.32 24.45 -2.69
CA GLY A 671 16.27 24.13 -1.63
C GLY A 671 15.80 22.98 -0.74
N GLN A 672 14.51 22.86 -0.43
CA GLN A 672 13.97 21.71 0.31
C GLN A 672 14.16 20.39 -0.45
N ARG A 673 14.02 20.41 -1.79
CA ARG A 673 14.25 19.24 -2.64
C ARG A 673 15.72 18.87 -2.71
N LEU A 674 16.58 19.88 -2.83
CA LEU A 674 18.03 19.73 -2.79
C LEU A 674 18.49 19.19 -1.44
N ALA A 675 17.93 19.69 -0.33
CA ALA A 675 18.23 19.24 1.03
C ALA A 675 17.91 17.76 1.24
N ARG A 676 16.73 17.30 0.80
CA ARG A 676 16.39 15.87 0.87
C ARG A 676 17.40 14.99 0.12
N ARG A 677 17.82 15.41 -1.07
CA ARG A 677 18.83 14.68 -1.85
C ARG A 677 20.24 14.81 -1.27
N ALA A 678 20.55 15.92 -0.58
CA ALA A 678 21.79 16.09 0.15
C ALA A 678 21.85 15.20 1.40
N THR A 679 20.72 14.86 2.02
CA THR A 679 20.70 13.84 3.09
C THR A 679 21.04 12.46 2.53
N GLU A 680 20.44 12.08 1.39
CA GLU A 680 20.67 10.77 0.76
C GLU A 680 22.07 10.65 0.12
N ARG A 681 22.57 11.73 -0.50
CA ARG A 681 23.85 11.78 -1.22
C ARG A 681 24.61 13.09 -0.92
N PRO A 682 25.23 13.21 0.27
CA PRO A 682 25.88 14.44 0.72
C PRO A 682 27.01 14.90 -0.21
N GLN A 683 27.88 13.99 -0.66
CA GLN A 683 28.99 14.30 -1.58
C GLN A 683 28.57 15.07 -2.84
N LEU A 684 27.36 14.81 -3.36
CA LEU A 684 26.93 15.37 -4.64
C LEU A 684 26.13 16.68 -4.49
N TYR A 685 25.44 16.87 -3.37
CA TYR A 685 24.45 17.95 -3.23
C TYR A 685 24.69 18.89 -2.04
N LEU A 686 25.59 18.55 -1.10
CA LEU A 686 25.83 19.37 0.08
C LEU A 686 26.48 20.72 -0.26
N GLU A 687 27.48 20.72 -1.14
CA GLU A 687 28.15 21.94 -1.62
C GLU A 687 27.14 22.89 -2.28
N ALA A 688 26.24 22.35 -3.11
CA ALA A 688 25.17 23.13 -3.71
C ALA A 688 24.21 23.72 -2.67
N LEU A 689 23.93 23.01 -1.57
CA LEU A 689 23.12 23.52 -0.47
C LEU A 689 23.82 24.67 0.27
N GLN A 690 25.13 24.58 0.48
CA GLN A 690 25.93 25.69 1.03
C GLN A 690 25.91 26.92 0.11
N HIS A 691 26.05 26.72 -1.19
CA HIS A 691 25.91 27.78 -2.19
C HIS A 691 24.50 28.39 -2.19
N LEU A 692 23.45 27.57 -2.04
CA LEU A 692 22.08 28.05 -1.94
C LEU A 692 21.89 28.94 -0.71
N ARG A 693 22.38 28.51 0.46
CA ARG A 693 22.30 29.31 1.70
C ARG A 693 23.04 30.64 1.57
N THR A 694 24.26 30.60 1.03
CA THR A 694 25.07 31.82 0.83
C THR A 694 24.39 32.76 -0.15
N LEU A 695 23.83 32.22 -1.24
CA LEU A 695 23.12 33.00 -2.24
C LEU A 695 21.85 33.62 -1.67
N THR A 696 21.02 32.88 -0.93
CA THR A 696 19.78 33.43 -0.34
C THR A 696 20.07 34.50 0.71
N GLU A 697 21.13 34.35 1.51
CA GLU A 697 21.56 35.35 2.49
C GLU A 697 22.06 36.63 1.83
N GLN A 698 22.89 36.53 0.79
CA GLN A 698 23.37 37.69 0.03
C GLN A 698 22.23 38.38 -0.73
N LEU A 699 21.31 37.61 -1.32
CA LEU A 699 20.15 38.16 -2.02
C LEU A 699 19.22 38.95 -1.09
N ARG A 700 19.12 38.57 0.19
CA ARG A 700 18.37 39.34 1.21
C ARG A 700 19.05 40.68 1.57
N GLN A 701 20.33 40.83 1.27
CA GLN A 701 21.12 42.05 1.47
C GLN A 701 21.37 42.82 0.15
N ASP A 702 20.57 42.56 -0.89
CA ASP A 702 20.74 43.11 -2.24
C ASP A 702 22.13 42.88 -2.87
N LYS A 703 22.80 41.79 -2.48
CA LYS A 703 24.08 41.33 -3.03
C LYS A 703 23.91 40.02 -3.80
N THR A 704 24.83 39.74 -4.72
CA THR A 704 24.81 38.51 -5.52
C THR A 704 26.08 37.68 -5.33
N CYS A 705 25.92 36.38 -5.11
CA CYS A 705 27.04 35.43 -5.07
C CYS A 705 27.28 34.84 -6.47
N GLU A 706 28.06 35.54 -7.32
CA GLU A 706 28.44 35.01 -8.64
C GLU A 706 29.06 33.59 -8.60
N PRO A 707 30.00 33.24 -7.69
CA PRO A 707 30.58 31.91 -7.67
C PRO A 707 29.57 30.83 -7.22
N CYS A 708 28.48 31.20 -6.55
CA CYS A 708 27.45 30.25 -6.12
C CYS A 708 26.54 29.79 -7.27
N LEU A 709 26.41 30.57 -8.35
CA LEU A 709 25.37 30.36 -9.36
C LEU A 709 25.59 29.10 -10.20
N ALA A 710 26.81 28.89 -10.70
CA ALA A 710 27.10 27.78 -11.59
C ALA A 710 27.03 26.40 -10.88
N PRO A 711 27.63 26.21 -9.69
CA PRO A 711 27.52 24.97 -8.94
C PRO A 711 26.06 24.65 -8.58
N LEU A 712 25.33 25.64 -8.06
CA LEU A 712 23.92 25.46 -7.66
C LEU A 712 23.04 25.09 -8.85
N LYS A 713 23.18 25.78 -9.98
CA LYS A 713 22.44 25.47 -11.21
C LYS A 713 22.72 24.04 -11.65
N SER A 714 23.99 23.62 -11.67
CA SER A 714 24.36 22.25 -12.08
C SER A 714 23.73 21.17 -11.18
N ALA A 715 23.67 21.41 -9.87
CA ALA A 715 23.07 20.49 -8.92
C ALA A 715 21.55 20.41 -9.08
N LEU A 716 20.87 21.54 -9.29
CA LEU A 716 19.43 21.58 -9.57
C LEU A 716 19.10 20.88 -10.91
N TRP A 717 19.95 21.01 -11.93
CA TRP A 717 19.79 20.25 -13.19
C TRP A 717 19.88 18.74 -12.96
N ARG A 718 20.81 18.27 -12.13
CA ARG A 718 20.94 16.84 -11.78
C ARG A 718 19.75 16.29 -10.97
N LEU A 719 18.89 17.15 -10.42
CA LEU A 719 17.67 16.72 -9.74
C LEU A 719 16.53 16.40 -10.71
N LEU A 720 16.57 16.96 -11.92
CA LEU A 720 15.55 16.71 -12.93
C LEU A 720 15.73 15.30 -13.50
N PRO A 721 14.63 14.56 -13.77
CA PRO A 721 14.70 13.25 -14.42
C PRO A 721 15.32 13.40 -15.81
N GLU A 722 15.97 12.34 -16.29
CA GLU A 722 16.41 12.28 -17.68
C GLU A 722 15.22 12.55 -18.61
N ALA A 723 15.45 13.38 -19.62
CA ALA A 723 14.42 13.71 -20.58
C ALA A 723 14.01 12.42 -21.29
N ASN A 724 12.80 11.92 -20.99
CA ASN A 724 12.21 10.83 -21.73
C ASN A 724 12.24 11.20 -23.21
N ALA A 725 12.83 10.35 -24.05
CA ALA A 725 12.84 10.56 -25.48
C ALA A 725 11.40 10.80 -25.93
N ALA A 726 11.14 11.94 -26.58
CA ALA A 726 9.83 12.20 -27.15
C ALA A 726 9.50 11.04 -28.10
N PRO A 727 8.29 10.46 -28.05
CA PRO A 727 7.91 9.40 -28.97
C PRO A 727 8.07 9.91 -30.40
N SER A 728 9.15 9.49 -31.04
CA SER A 728 9.45 9.76 -32.43
C SER A 728 8.67 8.74 -33.25
N ARG A 729 7.89 9.23 -34.21
CA ARG A 729 7.26 8.37 -35.20
C ARG A 729 8.39 7.73 -36.01
N GLN A 730 8.75 6.49 -35.69
CA GLN A 730 9.62 5.71 -36.56
C GLN A 730 8.94 5.62 -37.92
N SER A 731 9.46 6.35 -38.90
CA SER A 731 9.10 6.13 -40.30
C SER A 731 9.68 4.79 -40.70
N SER A 732 8.97 3.70 -40.43
CA SER A 732 9.29 2.42 -41.05
C SER A 732 9.00 2.57 -42.54
N SER A 733 10.02 2.88 -43.34
CA SER A 733 9.95 2.65 -44.78
C SER A 733 9.54 1.20 -45.00
N PRO A 734 8.55 0.90 -45.86
CA PRO A 734 8.11 -0.46 -46.06
C PRO A 734 9.32 -1.32 -46.43
N THR A 735 9.58 -2.36 -45.65
CA THR A 735 10.63 -3.33 -45.97
C THR A 735 10.45 -3.82 -47.41
N ARG A 736 11.55 -4.02 -48.14
CA ARG A 736 11.55 -4.55 -49.53
C ARG A 736 10.66 -5.79 -49.71
N LEU A 737 10.51 -6.58 -48.65
CA LEU A 737 9.66 -7.76 -48.57
C LEU A 737 8.16 -7.39 -48.56
N GLY A 738 7.78 -6.33 -47.87
CA GLY A 738 6.43 -5.77 -47.85
C GLY A 738 6.02 -5.12 -49.17
N GLN A 739 6.96 -4.46 -49.87
CA GLN A 739 6.73 -3.97 -51.24
C GLN A 739 6.56 -5.12 -52.24
N ASN A 740 7.47 -6.10 -52.23
CA ASN A 740 7.35 -7.28 -53.09
C ASN A 740 6.06 -8.09 -52.83
N TYR A 741 5.59 -8.15 -51.58
CA TYR A 741 4.32 -8.78 -51.23
C TYR A 741 3.13 -8.00 -51.81
N PHE A 742 3.15 -6.67 -51.72
CA PHE A 742 2.10 -5.82 -52.30
C PHE A 742 2.09 -5.82 -53.84
N ASP A 743 3.26 -5.87 -54.47
CA ASP A 743 3.38 -5.88 -55.93
C ASP A 743 2.94 -7.23 -56.51
N ARG A 744 3.23 -8.34 -55.83
CA ARG A 744 2.71 -9.66 -56.21
C ARG A 744 1.21 -9.81 -56.02
N LEU A 745 0.62 -9.09 -55.06
CA LEU A 745 -0.84 -9.02 -54.89
C LEU A 745 -1.54 -8.22 -56.01
N ARG A 746 -0.86 -7.28 -56.65
CA ARG A 746 -1.42 -6.50 -57.78
C ARG A 746 -1.22 -7.15 -59.15
N GLY A 747 -0.25 -8.05 -59.29
CA GLY A 747 0.08 -8.73 -60.54
C GLY A 747 -0.66 -10.03 -60.83
N GLY A 748 -1.60 -10.44 -59.96
CA GLY A 748 -2.42 -11.64 -60.16
C GLY A 748 -3.84 -11.30 -60.63
N GLN A 749 -3.98 -10.94 -61.91
CA GLN A 749 -5.23 -11.07 -62.66
C GLN A 749 -5.03 -12.07 -63.80
#